data_AF-A0A562SXI5-F1
#
_entry.id   AF-A0A562SXI5-F1
#
_cell.length_a   1.000
_cell.length_b   1.000
_cell.length_c   1.000
_cell.angle_alpha   90.00
_cell.angle_beta   90.00
_cell.angle_gamma   90.00
#
_symmetry.space_group_name_H-M   'P 1'
#
loop_
_entity.id
_entity.type
_entity.pdbx_description
1 polymer ?
#
loop_
_entity_poly.entity_id
_entity_poly.type
_entity_poly.pdbx_seq_one_letter_code
_entity_poly.pdbx_strand_id
1 'polypeptide(L)'
;MSLNIQIHRNLKPLFISDFLRVNHIEYNPYKSFQNNIAEVVGTWFRPVLEEVFSGPMQTGLWSEDATDLGERSISMPVRQIYEMYGCTVSFSGWVKLYKEEACQELLEVLAPITSDRLIVGFEIPPILVDALNKLAVPYVSFAIHPLRFMPDYLFSLQSNAIKAEDISEFAVPRENLEFGAQLRTARTQKDPLLPFNQNSAALFGQVSNDAALIGANGQIRLQDFEQEIDQLCRSHQTVYFKPHPYAQDARQQIEFLAKFGNIVAINVDAYKLMSSPNINAVAAQTSSILSEAPYFRKKPIPFGAHWQDQSAEPAYDIGSLSRAFWEQLLHPSRDTSTSNTTPLPKALRNEFSIKKLLGISWSDRGLLEGVNPLAPELSFNTEVVFGNSKQARQMRLGDAWYPGLADHCWTDAGDCRLHLKFPSGVSADCEIELTVMAMATPESPVICDFVIHDEVAPSIMRREKFENLETRSIRIPVLAHQIPALGDLVMELDISGGNSPNSIDPNNHDRRRLALMVQTIRLLPAKCGEPVHQNKTIEAKYLSPASPLLVNGWNFDGGTLTFTEQASLAFYYQKTPDTDQTLVIELDTKAAISASQSALVRIATSEAELATQRVICSGQSASKLNIPLKRGWLQNQTVISVTIEPEGATFHARAISFRSVLDSNYPEKTPAIANVLGPHRIETGLAVMTRNVCSALGKAHAASSKVEDYAPPSLLNLNNSEHLENAKYPSPGASKTSDVSIFCGDVRRISRLIETGGTGFLKDRYNICYGAWELENLPEYLADTRDIQEYWGLSQFIADAARKKMNIPVKAMPIPVSIHYPSKLVPREYFGIPDRTFSFLFTFSVDSTLTRKNPHAVYSSFRKAFEDNDKSVSLIFKCMKRPGQHIFQREYDEFLAEIAADSRVVLLDGIYNKDDLANLYLACDAFVSLHRAEGFGLTMAEAMGYGKPTIGTGYSGNLDFMSPQNACLVDYELLEMTGNEYHHQKQRWAEPNIEHAAHFMRKLKDDGVFRERVARAGKQTIVAEFSNFATGKRMLNRIQEIRQQFP
;
A
#
# COMPACT_ATOMS: atom_id res chain seq x y z
N MET A 1 52.68 -12.43 -11.98
CA MET A 1 53.45 -11.84 -10.87
C MET A 1 52.44 -11.37 -9.85
N SER A 2 52.48 -11.87 -8.61
CA SER A 2 51.67 -11.36 -7.51
C SER A 2 52.13 -9.94 -7.18
N LEU A 3 51.41 -8.95 -7.70
CA LEU A 3 51.62 -7.52 -7.44
C LEU A 3 51.19 -7.22 -5.99
N ASN A 4 52.14 -7.31 -5.05
CA ASN A 4 51.97 -6.72 -3.72
C ASN A 4 52.15 -5.20 -3.86
N ILE A 5 51.12 -4.49 -4.34
CA ILE A 5 51.12 -3.03 -4.36
C ILE A 5 50.63 -2.56 -2.98
N GLN A 6 51.55 -2.04 -2.15
CA GLN A 6 51.16 -1.42 -0.89
C GLN A 6 50.59 -0.01 -1.15
N ILE A 7 49.46 0.30 -0.53
CA ILE A 7 48.87 1.64 -0.59
C ILE A 7 49.69 2.57 0.32
N HIS A 8 50.32 3.58 -0.28
CA HIS A 8 51.12 4.57 0.45
C HIS A 8 50.33 5.85 0.73
N ARG A 9 50.56 6.47 1.90
CA ARG A 9 49.92 7.76 2.28
C ARG A 9 50.21 8.92 1.32
N ASN A 10 51.23 8.81 0.47
CA ASN A 10 51.62 9.86 -0.48
C ASN A 10 50.81 9.82 -1.79
N LEU A 11 49.96 8.81 -2.00
CA LEU A 11 49.09 8.71 -3.18
C LEU A 11 47.96 9.75 -3.10
N LYS A 12 47.59 10.32 -4.24
CA LYS A 12 46.45 11.25 -4.34
C LYS A 12 45.17 10.47 -4.64
N PRO A 13 44.11 10.59 -3.81
CA PRO A 13 42.84 9.92 -4.08
C PRO A 13 42.15 10.50 -5.33
N LEU A 14 41.72 9.62 -6.24
CA LEU A 14 40.85 9.97 -7.36
C LEU A 14 39.59 9.10 -7.31
N PHE A 15 38.44 9.75 -7.19
CA PHE A 15 37.15 9.09 -7.19
C PHE A 15 36.60 8.93 -8.61
N ILE A 16 36.18 7.72 -9.01
CA ILE A 16 35.56 7.48 -10.32
C ILE A 16 34.29 6.60 -10.20
N SER A 17 33.36 6.74 -11.14
CA SER A 17 32.29 5.78 -11.39
C SER A 17 32.48 5.13 -12.77
N ASP A 18 31.50 4.36 -13.26
CA ASP A 18 31.46 3.91 -14.66
C ASP A 18 31.24 5.09 -15.63
N PHE A 19 32.28 5.91 -15.81
CA PHE A 19 32.25 7.06 -16.72
C PHE A 19 32.10 6.68 -18.19
N LEU A 20 32.23 5.38 -18.53
CA LEU A 20 31.99 4.86 -19.88
C LEU A 20 30.49 4.63 -20.13
N ARG A 21 29.65 4.51 -19.10
CA ARG A 21 28.22 4.24 -19.27
C ARG A 21 27.44 5.48 -19.68
N VAL A 22 26.89 5.43 -20.89
CA VAL A 22 26.08 6.50 -21.48
C VAL A 22 24.62 6.43 -20.98
N ASN A 23 23.97 7.59 -20.83
CA ASN A 23 22.55 7.64 -20.53
C ASN A 23 21.73 7.15 -21.75
N HIS A 24 20.64 6.41 -21.50
CA HIS A 24 19.87 5.68 -22.52
C HIS A 24 18.90 6.57 -23.31
N ILE A 25 18.67 7.81 -22.88
CA ILE A 25 17.66 8.71 -23.47
C ILE A 25 18.27 9.73 -24.44
N GLU A 26 19.48 10.27 -24.17
CA GLU A 26 20.18 11.23 -25.05
C GLU A 26 21.71 11.22 -24.85
N TYR A 27 22.46 11.59 -25.90
CA TYR A 27 23.88 11.96 -25.80
C TYR A 27 23.99 13.36 -25.18
N ASN A 28 24.41 13.44 -23.90
CA ASN A 28 24.70 14.71 -23.24
C ASN A 28 25.93 14.57 -22.31
N PRO A 29 27.07 15.17 -22.67
CA PRO A 29 28.32 15.05 -21.91
C PRO A 29 28.28 15.73 -20.53
N TYR A 30 27.38 16.69 -20.30
CA TYR A 30 27.25 17.41 -19.01
C TYR A 30 26.14 16.87 -18.10
N LYS A 31 25.37 15.87 -18.57
CA LYS A 31 24.25 15.26 -17.83
C LYS A 31 24.28 13.73 -17.87
N SER A 32 25.48 13.15 -17.88
CA SER A 32 25.61 11.70 -17.74
C SER A 32 25.13 11.30 -16.33
N PHE A 33 24.28 10.28 -16.25
CA PHE A 33 23.79 9.74 -14.97
C PHE A 33 24.95 9.34 -14.05
N GLN A 34 26.10 8.98 -14.63
CA GLN A 34 27.29 8.54 -13.92
C GLN A 34 28.18 9.68 -13.41
N ASN A 35 28.19 10.86 -14.06
CA ASN A 35 28.82 12.06 -13.48
C ASN A 35 28.09 12.43 -12.18
N ASN A 36 26.75 12.37 -12.17
CA ASN A 36 25.98 12.62 -10.94
C ASN A 36 26.30 11.61 -9.83
N ILE A 37 26.44 10.32 -10.17
CA ILE A 37 26.86 9.30 -9.19
C ILE A 37 28.28 9.61 -8.68
N ALA A 38 29.21 9.93 -9.58
CA ALA A 38 30.59 10.26 -9.21
C ALA A 38 30.65 11.47 -8.27
N GLU A 39 29.87 12.51 -8.53
CA GLU A 39 29.82 13.72 -7.70
C GLU A 39 29.13 13.46 -6.36
N VAL A 40 27.96 12.81 -6.35
CA VAL A 40 27.19 12.55 -5.13
C VAL A 40 27.95 11.58 -4.23
N VAL A 41 28.33 10.40 -4.74
CA VAL A 41 29.03 9.38 -3.93
C VAL A 41 30.44 9.85 -3.57
N GLY A 42 31.13 10.55 -4.48
CA GLY A 42 32.44 11.14 -4.20
C GLY A 42 32.41 12.09 -3.00
N THR A 43 31.33 12.86 -2.81
CA THR A 43 31.22 13.73 -1.62
C THR A 43 31.17 12.97 -0.29
N TRP A 44 30.78 11.69 -0.29
CA TRP A 44 30.76 10.86 0.92
C TRP A 44 32.18 10.48 1.34
N PHE A 45 33.00 10.09 0.38
CA PHE A 45 34.39 9.66 0.62
C PHE A 45 35.33 10.84 0.88
N ARG A 46 35.03 12.01 0.31
CA ARG A 46 35.93 13.17 0.32
C ARG A 46 36.47 13.55 1.70
N PRO A 47 35.67 13.76 2.76
CA PRO A 47 36.19 14.23 4.03
C PRO A 47 37.19 13.24 4.65
N VAL A 48 36.92 11.94 4.51
CA VAL A 48 37.72 10.88 5.13
C VAL A 48 38.98 10.60 4.31
N LEU A 49 38.88 10.59 2.98
CA LEU A 49 40.05 10.40 2.11
C LEU A 49 40.99 11.61 2.16
N GLU A 50 40.48 12.85 2.16
CA GLU A 50 41.33 14.04 2.27
C GLU A 50 42.09 14.08 3.60
N GLU A 51 41.46 13.63 4.68
CA GLU A 51 42.09 13.53 6.00
C GLU A 51 43.14 12.41 6.05
N VAL A 52 42.77 11.19 5.65
CA VAL A 52 43.63 10.00 5.75
C VAL A 52 44.88 10.11 4.86
N PHE A 53 44.73 10.68 3.66
CA PHE A 53 45.82 10.86 2.69
C PHE A 53 46.48 12.24 2.76
N SER A 54 45.99 13.15 3.63
CA SER A 54 46.57 14.48 3.83
C SER A 54 46.75 15.27 2.51
N GLY A 55 45.77 15.17 1.59
CA GLY A 55 45.82 15.77 0.26
C GLY A 55 44.43 15.83 -0.40
N PRO A 56 44.22 16.71 -1.40
CA PRO A 56 42.91 16.90 -2.01
C PRO A 56 42.46 15.68 -2.81
N MET A 57 41.21 15.24 -2.62
CA MET A 57 40.58 14.21 -3.46
C MET A 57 40.00 14.86 -4.71
N GLN A 58 40.31 14.32 -5.88
CA GLN A 58 39.70 14.75 -7.14
C GLN A 58 38.64 13.75 -7.61
N THR A 59 37.72 14.20 -8.47
CA THR A 59 36.65 13.37 -9.05
C THR A 59 36.83 13.27 -10.57
N GLY A 60 36.88 12.06 -11.13
CA GLY A 60 36.94 11.83 -12.57
C GLY A 60 35.55 11.94 -13.19
N LEU A 61 35.36 12.88 -14.10
CA LEU A 61 34.09 13.15 -14.77
C LEU A 61 34.26 13.09 -16.28
N TRP A 62 33.24 12.65 -17.00
CA TRP A 62 33.21 12.84 -18.45
C TRP A 62 32.93 14.31 -18.76
N SER A 63 33.87 14.98 -19.44
CA SER A 63 33.66 16.30 -20.06
C SER A 63 34.22 16.34 -21.49
N GLU A 64 33.55 17.05 -22.40
CA GLU A 64 34.06 17.33 -23.74
C GLU A 64 35.03 18.52 -23.75
N ASP A 65 34.95 19.40 -22.75
CA ASP A 65 35.88 20.50 -22.53
C ASP A 65 36.41 20.45 -21.11
N ALA A 66 37.74 20.28 -20.98
CA ALA A 66 38.38 20.22 -19.67
C ALA A 66 38.33 21.56 -18.91
N THR A 67 38.09 22.68 -19.60
CA THR A 67 38.00 24.02 -18.98
C THR A 67 36.69 24.24 -18.22
N ASP A 68 35.67 23.42 -18.47
CA ASP A 68 34.38 23.46 -17.77
C ASP A 68 34.43 22.80 -16.38
N LEU A 69 35.54 22.14 -16.05
CA LEU A 69 35.72 21.43 -14.80
C LEU A 69 36.45 22.32 -13.77
N GLY A 70 35.90 22.38 -12.55
CA GLY A 70 36.58 23.05 -11.43
C GLY A 70 37.84 22.31 -10.98
N GLU A 71 38.67 22.96 -10.15
CA GLU A 71 39.97 22.43 -9.67
C GLU A 71 39.89 21.06 -8.95
N ARG A 72 38.69 20.65 -8.53
CA ARG A 72 38.42 19.38 -7.84
C ARG A 72 38.01 18.23 -8.77
N SER A 73 37.99 18.45 -10.08
CA SER A 73 37.57 17.46 -11.07
C SER A 73 38.64 17.24 -12.15
N ILE A 74 38.65 16.05 -12.74
CA ILE A 74 39.53 15.67 -13.85
C ILE A 74 38.66 15.16 -15.00
N SER A 75 38.97 15.58 -16.23
CA SER A 75 38.27 15.08 -17.42
C SER A 75 38.72 13.67 -17.77
N MET A 76 37.77 12.76 -17.94
CA MET A 76 38.01 11.38 -18.37
C MET A 76 37.87 11.26 -19.89
N PRO A 77 38.74 10.49 -20.58
CA PRO A 77 38.86 10.49 -22.05
C PRO A 77 37.81 9.59 -22.73
N VAL A 78 36.52 9.78 -22.41
CA VAL A 78 35.44 8.86 -22.80
C VAL A 78 35.33 8.66 -24.31
N ARG A 79 35.21 9.75 -25.09
CA ARG A 79 35.05 9.65 -26.56
C ARG A 79 36.24 8.94 -27.21
N GLN A 80 37.46 9.29 -26.77
CA GLN A 80 38.69 8.66 -27.27
C GLN A 80 38.69 7.15 -27.02
N ILE A 81 38.22 6.70 -25.85
CA ILE A 81 38.10 5.27 -25.52
C ILE A 81 37.07 4.60 -26.45
N TYR A 82 35.93 5.21 -26.72
CA TYR A 82 34.95 4.64 -27.64
C TYR A 82 35.48 4.52 -29.08
N GLU A 83 36.15 5.56 -29.58
CA GLU A 83 36.74 5.59 -30.92
C GLU A 83 37.83 4.51 -31.10
N MET A 84 38.67 4.32 -30.10
CA MET A 84 39.75 3.31 -30.07
C MET A 84 39.24 1.87 -30.25
N TYR A 85 38.07 1.56 -29.70
CA TYR A 85 37.44 0.24 -29.82
C TYR A 85 36.41 0.18 -30.96
N GLY A 86 36.39 1.17 -31.85
CA GLY A 86 35.46 1.22 -32.98
C GLY A 86 33.98 1.25 -32.57
N CYS A 87 33.69 1.75 -31.37
CA CYS A 87 32.36 1.80 -30.80
C CYS A 87 31.79 3.22 -30.90
N THR A 88 30.49 3.32 -31.15
CA THR A 88 29.79 4.61 -31.04
C THR A 88 29.46 4.90 -29.59
N VAL A 89 29.55 6.17 -29.17
CA VAL A 89 29.19 6.61 -27.82
C VAL A 89 27.68 6.46 -27.62
N SER A 90 27.27 5.25 -27.24
CA SER A 90 25.87 4.81 -27.14
C SER A 90 25.77 3.68 -26.12
N PHE A 91 24.55 3.37 -25.67
CA PHE A 91 24.32 2.20 -24.81
C PHE A 91 24.84 0.90 -25.45
N SER A 92 24.63 0.72 -26.76
CA SER A 92 25.13 -0.46 -27.49
C SER A 92 26.66 -0.52 -27.57
N GLY A 93 27.31 0.64 -27.66
CA GLY A 93 28.78 0.73 -27.59
C GLY A 93 29.28 0.39 -26.19
N TRP A 94 28.66 0.93 -25.15
CA TRP A 94 28.99 0.60 -23.75
C TRP A 94 28.89 -0.91 -23.48
N VAL A 95 27.81 -1.56 -23.94
CA VAL A 95 27.61 -3.02 -23.79
C VAL A 95 28.75 -3.81 -24.42
N LYS A 96 29.25 -3.37 -25.59
CA LYS A 96 30.41 -3.99 -26.23
C LYS A 96 31.67 -3.79 -25.39
N LEU A 97 31.93 -2.57 -24.93
CA LEU A 97 33.13 -2.23 -24.16
C LEU A 97 33.19 -2.89 -22.77
N TYR A 98 32.03 -3.13 -22.13
CA TYR A 98 31.96 -3.43 -20.70
C TYR A 98 32.85 -4.58 -20.24
N LYS A 99 33.04 -5.62 -21.08
CA LYS A 99 33.85 -6.82 -20.79
C LYS A 99 35.03 -7.01 -21.76
N GLU A 100 35.37 -6.01 -22.56
CA GLU A 100 36.56 -6.08 -23.42
C GLU A 100 37.85 -6.04 -22.60
N GLU A 101 38.93 -6.57 -23.17
CA GLU A 101 40.26 -6.47 -22.57
C GLU A 101 40.87 -5.10 -22.86
N ALA A 102 41.56 -4.52 -21.88
CA ALA A 102 42.24 -3.25 -22.03
C ALA A 102 43.43 -3.36 -23.01
N CYS A 103 43.30 -2.72 -24.18
CA CYS A 103 44.36 -2.62 -25.18
C CYS A 103 45.47 -1.65 -24.78
N GLN A 104 46.63 -1.74 -25.44
CA GLN A 104 47.81 -0.92 -25.13
C GLN A 104 47.54 0.59 -25.24
N GLU A 105 46.77 1.01 -26.24
CA GLU A 105 46.41 2.42 -26.45
C GLU A 105 45.57 2.97 -25.28
N LEU A 106 44.68 2.16 -24.68
CA LEU A 106 43.90 2.53 -23.50
C LEU A 106 44.82 2.74 -22.28
N LEU A 107 45.83 1.89 -22.12
CA LEU A 107 46.81 2.01 -21.03
C LEU A 107 47.60 3.31 -21.15
N GLU A 108 48.04 3.68 -22.36
CA GLU A 108 48.78 4.92 -22.64
C GLU A 108 47.95 6.17 -22.34
N VAL A 109 46.64 6.13 -22.62
CA VAL A 109 45.69 7.21 -22.34
C VAL A 109 45.42 7.36 -20.84
N LEU A 110 45.29 6.26 -20.10
CA LEU A 110 44.98 6.29 -18.66
C LEU A 110 46.21 6.50 -17.76
N ALA A 111 47.40 6.09 -18.21
CA ALA A 111 48.64 6.23 -17.44
C ALA A 111 48.87 7.64 -16.86
N PRO A 112 48.84 8.74 -17.65
CA PRO A 112 49.11 10.08 -17.11
C PRO A 112 48.05 10.58 -16.11
N ILE A 113 46.83 10.01 -16.15
CA ILE A 113 45.74 10.36 -15.23
C ILE A 113 45.90 9.62 -13.89
N THR A 114 46.49 8.41 -13.91
CA THR A 114 46.44 7.45 -12.81
C THR A 114 47.79 7.16 -12.12
N SER A 115 48.93 7.53 -12.74
CA SER A 115 50.29 7.09 -12.36
C SER A 115 50.83 7.51 -10.97
N ASP A 116 50.11 8.32 -10.20
CA ASP A 116 50.47 8.72 -8.81
C ASP A 116 49.27 8.64 -7.84
N ARG A 117 48.26 7.83 -8.19
CA ARG A 117 46.95 7.89 -7.54
C ARG A 117 46.51 6.57 -6.92
N LEU A 118 45.65 6.70 -5.90
CA LEU A 118 44.76 5.64 -5.46
C LEU A 118 43.41 5.86 -6.12
N ILE A 119 42.93 4.88 -6.88
CA ILE A 119 41.60 4.94 -7.48
C ILE A 119 40.59 4.41 -6.48
N VAL A 120 39.69 5.27 -6.01
CA VAL A 120 38.51 4.84 -5.25
C VAL A 120 37.34 4.91 -6.20
N GLY A 121 36.57 3.85 -6.37
CA GLY A 121 35.47 3.89 -7.32
C GLY A 121 34.20 3.25 -6.84
N PHE A 122 33.13 3.56 -7.57
CA PHE A 122 31.81 2.97 -7.37
C PHE A 122 31.36 2.30 -8.66
N GLU A 123 31.21 0.98 -8.63
CA GLU A 123 30.87 0.11 -9.76
C GLU A 123 31.83 0.29 -10.95
N ILE A 124 33.15 0.23 -10.71
CA ILE A 124 34.16 0.32 -11.79
C ILE A 124 33.93 -0.83 -12.79
N PRO A 125 33.78 -0.55 -14.09
CA PRO A 125 33.52 -1.58 -15.10
C PRO A 125 34.74 -2.50 -15.32
N PRO A 126 34.52 -3.78 -15.72
CA PRO A 126 35.59 -4.77 -15.88
C PRO A 126 36.77 -4.34 -16.77
N ILE A 127 36.51 -3.68 -17.91
CA ILE A 127 37.56 -3.15 -18.80
C ILE A 127 38.50 -2.16 -18.08
N LEU A 128 37.97 -1.32 -17.19
CA LEU A 128 38.78 -0.37 -16.42
C LEU A 128 39.51 -1.07 -15.28
N VAL A 129 38.90 -2.07 -14.65
CA VAL A 129 39.59 -2.93 -13.67
C VAL A 129 40.79 -3.63 -14.31
N ASP A 130 40.63 -4.18 -15.52
CA ASP A 130 41.73 -4.81 -16.29
C ASP A 130 42.84 -3.79 -16.62
N ALA A 131 42.47 -2.57 -17.05
CA ALA A 131 43.43 -1.50 -17.31
C ALA A 131 44.23 -1.10 -16.07
N LEU A 132 43.56 -0.92 -14.91
CA LEU A 132 44.21 -0.57 -13.64
C LEU A 132 45.15 -1.68 -13.17
N ASN A 133 44.78 -2.94 -13.36
CA ASN A 133 45.65 -4.09 -13.07
C ASN A 133 46.88 -4.12 -13.97
N LYS A 134 46.73 -3.92 -15.28
CA LYS A 134 47.84 -3.87 -16.25
C LYS A 134 48.79 -2.68 -16.00
N LEU A 135 48.26 -1.55 -15.55
CA LEU A 135 49.04 -0.37 -15.16
C LEU A 135 49.66 -0.47 -13.74
N ALA A 136 49.33 -1.53 -12.99
CA ALA A 136 49.72 -1.67 -11.58
C ALA A 136 49.29 -0.46 -10.72
N VAL A 137 48.11 0.11 -10.99
CA VAL A 137 47.53 1.21 -10.22
C VAL A 137 46.69 0.61 -9.08
N PRO A 138 46.91 1.00 -7.81
CA PRO A 138 46.11 0.52 -6.71
C PRO A 138 44.68 1.08 -6.80
N TYR A 139 43.68 0.22 -6.62
CA TYR A 139 42.27 0.65 -6.59
C TYR A 139 41.43 -0.02 -5.51
N VAL A 140 40.35 0.64 -5.11
CA VAL A 140 39.28 0.13 -4.23
C VAL A 140 37.94 0.45 -4.85
N SER A 141 37.25 -0.56 -5.38
CA SER A 141 35.94 -0.43 -6.01
C SER A 141 34.85 -0.90 -5.06
N PHE A 142 33.93 0.00 -4.72
CA PHE A 142 32.69 -0.30 -4.02
C PHE A 142 31.61 -0.65 -5.05
N ALA A 143 30.77 -1.64 -4.76
CA ALA A 143 29.53 -1.88 -5.50
C ALA A 143 28.40 -2.17 -4.51
N ILE A 144 27.15 -1.99 -4.93
CA ILE A 144 26.02 -2.35 -4.07
C ILE A 144 25.98 -3.87 -3.93
N HIS A 145 26.09 -4.35 -2.69
CA HIS A 145 25.99 -5.76 -2.38
C HIS A 145 24.62 -6.33 -2.81
N PRO A 146 24.54 -7.57 -3.30
CA PRO A 146 23.27 -8.15 -3.74
C PRO A 146 22.23 -8.33 -2.62
N LEU A 147 22.63 -8.29 -1.34
CA LEU A 147 21.69 -8.41 -0.22
C LEU A 147 21.03 -7.05 0.09
N ARG A 148 19.78 -6.89 -0.36
CA ARG A 148 19.06 -5.60 -0.30
C ARG A 148 17.95 -5.55 0.75
N PHE A 149 17.69 -6.62 1.49
CA PHE A 149 16.66 -6.68 2.54
C PHE A 149 17.02 -5.93 3.83
N MET A 150 18.30 -5.60 4.02
CA MET A 150 18.78 -4.86 5.20
C MET A 150 18.13 -3.47 5.30
N PRO A 151 18.14 -2.80 6.47
CA PRO A 151 17.59 -1.46 6.61
C PRO A 151 18.17 -0.46 5.60
N ASP A 152 19.45 -0.61 5.23
CA ASP A 152 20.12 0.16 4.20
C ASP A 152 20.90 -0.71 3.20
N TYR A 153 21.45 -0.13 2.14
CA TYR A 153 22.33 -0.86 1.23
C TYR A 153 23.66 -1.23 1.90
N LEU A 154 24.10 -2.47 1.65
CA LEU A 154 25.45 -2.93 1.95
C LEU A 154 26.33 -2.79 0.72
N PHE A 155 27.64 -2.78 0.91
CA PHE A 155 28.65 -2.69 -0.14
C PHE A 155 29.43 -4.00 -0.28
N SER A 156 29.75 -4.38 -1.52
CA SER A 156 30.82 -5.32 -1.85
C SER A 156 32.07 -4.54 -2.24
N LEU A 157 33.25 -5.10 -1.97
CA LEU A 157 34.54 -4.49 -2.27
C LEU A 157 35.33 -5.33 -3.27
N GLN A 158 35.92 -4.67 -4.27
CA GLN A 158 36.88 -5.27 -5.19
C GLN A 158 38.15 -4.43 -5.23
N SER A 159 39.32 -5.04 -5.10
CA SER A 159 40.60 -4.34 -5.05
C SER A 159 41.75 -5.22 -5.53
N ASN A 160 42.79 -4.62 -6.10
CA ASN A 160 44.09 -5.25 -6.34
C ASN A 160 45.17 -4.86 -5.31
N ALA A 161 44.80 -4.02 -4.35
CA ALA A 161 45.71 -3.44 -3.37
C ALA A 161 45.34 -3.83 -1.92
N ILE A 162 44.16 -4.44 -1.72
CA ILE A 162 43.63 -4.86 -0.43
C ILE A 162 43.24 -6.32 -0.49
N LYS A 163 43.56 -7.08 0.56
CA LYS A 163 43.05 -8.44 0.74
C LYS A 163 41.83 -8.42 1.64
N ALA A 164 40.86 -9.29 1.37
CA ALA A 164 39.65 -9.39 2.18
C ALA A 164 39.95 -9.68 3.67
N GLU A 165 41.03 -10.42 3.95
CA GLU A 165 41.49 -10.72 5.31
C GLU A 165 41.90 -9.48 6.11
N ASP A 166 42.43 -8.43 5.45
CA ASP A 166 42.94 -7.23 6.13
C ASP A 166 41.82 -6.36 6.71
N ILE A 167 40.58 -6.55 6.22
CA ILE A 167 39.39 -5.76 6.56
C ILE A 167 38.23 -6.64 7.04
N SER A 168 38.48 -7.91 7.36
CA SER A 168 37.41 -8.87 7.72
C SER A 168 36.64 -8.48 8.97
N GLU A 169 37.24 -7.72 9.89
CA GLU A 169 36.59 -7.22 11.11
C GLU A 169 35.47 -6.19 10.83
N PHE A 170 35.50 -5.54 9.66
CA PHE A 170 34.47 -4.59 9.23
C PHE A 170 33.35 -5.25 8.39
N ALA A 171 33.49 -6.53 8.06
CA ALA A 171 32.45 -7.25 7.35
C ALA A 171 31.26 -7.50 8.28
N VAL A 172 30.05 -7.30 7.76
CA VAL A 172 28.80 -7.60 8.46
C VAL A 172 28.74 -9.12 8.70
N PRO A 173 28.70 -9.58 9.96
CA PRO A 173 28.63 -11.00 10.26
C PRO A 173 27.39 -11.64 9.62
N ARG A 174 27.53 -12.90 9.16
CA ARG A 174 26.46 -13.63 8.48
C ARG A 174 25.18 -13.73 9.32
N GLU A 175 25.32 -13.92 10.63
CA GLU A 175 24.21 -13.95 11.58
C GLU A 175 23.38 -12.64 11.56
N ASN A 176 24.01 -11.50 11.26
CA ASN A 176 23.35 -10.20 11.15
C ASN A 176 22.55 -10.08 9.85
N LEU A 177 23.05 -10.67 8.77
CA LEU A 177 22.34 -10.75 7.50
C LEU A 177 21.11 -11.67 7.63
N GLU A 178 21.26 -12.83 8.27
CA GLU A 178 20.14 -13.73 8.56
C GLU A 178 19.10 -13.06 9.44
N PHE A 179 19.53 -12.33 10.47
CA PHE A 179 18.66 -11.51 11.31
C PHE A 179 17.90 -10.42 10.51
N GLY A 180 18.57 -9.74 9.58
CA GLY A 180 17.94 -8.70 8.76
C GLY A 180 16.80 -9.23 7.88
N ALA A 181 16.97 -10.40 7.28
CA ALA A 181 15.91 -11.06 6.50
C ALA A 181 14.74 -11.49 7.40
N GLN A 182 15.04 -11.92 8.62
CA GLN A 182 14.03 -12.27 9.61
C GLN A 182 13.18 -11.06 10.02
N LEU A 183 13.82 -9.93 10.33
CA LEU A 183 13.14 -8.68 10.65
C LEU A 183 12.29 -8.18 9.47
N ARG A 184 12.78 -8.35 8.23
CA ARG A 184 12.03 -8.02 7.02
C ARG A 184 10.76 -8.87 6.89
N THR A 185 10.87 -10.17 7.16
CA THR A 185 9.73 -11.10 7.18
C THR A 185 8.66 -10.67 8.17
N ALA A 186 9.06 -10.37 9.41
CA ALA A 186 8.16 -9.89 10.46
C ALA A 186 7.36 -8.66 10.06
N ARG A 187 8.01 -7.66 9.44
CA ARG A 187 7.37 -6.41 8.99
C ARG A 187 6.30 -6.66 7.92
N THR A 188 6.57 -7.57 6.98
CA THR A 188 5.64 -7.83 5.85
C THR A 188 4.35 -8.56 6.24
N GLN A 189 4.31 -9.24 7.40
CA GLN A 189 3.14 -9.99 7.87
C GLN A 189 2.03 -9.13 8.52
N LYS A 190 2.25 -7.81 8.66
CA LYS A 190 1.25 -6.86 9.20
C LYS A 190 0.10 -6.56 8.25
N ASP A 191 0.39 -6.59 6.96
CA ASP A 191 -0.62 -6.38 5.93
C ASP A 191 -1.42 -7.66 5.74
N PRO A 192 -2.72 -7.60 5.37
CA PRO A 192 -3.49 -8.79 5.05
C PRO A 192 -2.72 -9.63 4.02
N LEU A 193 -2.34 -10.85 4.40
CA LEU A 193 -1.68 -11.77 3.49
C LEU A 193 -2.59 -11.98 2.29
N LEU A 194 -2.10 -11.64 1.10
CA LEU A 194 -2.76 -12.05 -0.13
C LEU A 194 -2.76 -13.59 -0.15
N PRO A 195 -3.90 -14.24 -0.42
CA PRO A 195 -3.99 -15.69 -0.41
C PRO A 195 -3.27 -16.25 -1.65
N PHE A 196 -1.96 -16.45 -1.55
CA PHE A 196 -1.18 -17.13 -2.59
C PHE A 196 -1.51 -18.63 -2.59
N ASN A 197 -1.57 -19.24 -3.77
CA ASN A 197 -1.81 -20.68 -3.88
C ASN A 197 -0.65 -21.49 -3.25
N GLN A 198 -0.95 -22.64 -2.68
CA GLN A 198 0.10 -23.55 -2.18
C GLN A 198 1.02 -24.01 -3.32
N ASN A 199 2.27 -24.35 -2.98
CA ASN A 199 3.28 -24.80 -3.94
C ASN A 199 3.47 -23.86 -5.14
N SER A 200 3.61 -22.57 -4.87
CA SER A 200 3.83 -21.55 -5.89
C SER A 200 5.31 -21.16 -6.00
N ALA A 201 5.71 -20.58 -7.13
CA ALA A 201 6.99 -19.91 -7.31
C ALA A 201 6.81 -18.43 -7.62
N ALA A 202 7.84 -17.62 -7.38
CA ALA A 202 7.89 -16.23 -7.81
C ALA A 202 8.95 -16.06 -8.91
N LEU A 203 8.58 -15.48 -10.05
CA LEU A 203 9.48 -15.12 -11.13
C LEU A 203 9.68 -13.60 -11.15
N PHE A 204 10.90 -13.11 -11.05
CA PHE A 204 11.20 -11.67 -11.04
C PHE A 204 11.78 -11.22 -12.38
N GLY A 205 11.19 -10.15 -12.93
CA GLY A 205 11.70 -9.45 -14.11
C GLY A 205 12.87 -8.52 -13.78
N GLN A 206 13.59 -8.08 -14.80
CA GLN A 206 14.74 -7.17 -14.70
C GLN A 206 14.63 -5.99 -15.68
N VAL A 207 15.36 -4.91 -15.44
CA VAL A 207 15.46 -3.78 -16.37
C VAL A 207 16.41 -4.13 -17.50
N SER A 208 15.99 -3.89 -18.73
CA SER A 208 16.78 -4.18 -19.93
C SER A 208 18.16 -3.48 -19.97
N ASN A 209 18.36 -2.35 -19.29
CA ASN A 209 19.63 -1.62 -19.30
C ASN A 209 20.59 -1.98 -18.13
N ASP A 210 20.31 -3.06 -17.40
CA ASP A 210 21.13 -3.52 -16.29
C ASP A 210 22.41 -4.22 -16.79
N ALA A 211 23.55 -3.89 -16.18
CA ALA A 211 24.84 -4.51 -16.49
C ALA A 211 24.84 -6.02 -16.24
N ALA A 212 24.02 -6.49 -15.28
CA ALA A 212 23.85 -7.91 -14.98
C ALA A 212 23.24 -8.72 -16.14
N LEU A 213 22.68 -8.06 -17.16
CA LEU A 213 22.16 -8.71 -18.37
C LEU A 213 23.19 -8.76 -19.52
N ILE A 214 24.43 -8.29 -19.34
CA ILE A 214 25.46 -8.34 -20.37
C ILE A 214 26.12 -9.72 -20.38
N GLY A 215 25.74 -10.57 -21.33
CA GLY A 215 26.35 -11.85 -21.63
C GLY A 215 27.54 -11.76 -22.59
N ALA A 216 28.16 -12.91 -22.91
CA ALA A 216 29.34 -12.96 -23.80
C ALA A 216 29.04 -12.50 -25.24
N ASN A 217 27.79 -12.63 -25.68
CA ASN A 217 27.35 -12.28 -27.05
C ASN A 217 26.42 -11.05 -27.06
N GLY A 218 26.42 -10.24 -26.00
CA GLY A 218 25.55 -9.07 -25.85
C GLY A 218 24.47 -9.24 -24.79
N GLN A 219 23.39 -8.47 -24.91
CA GLN A 219 22.36 -8.37 -23.88
C GLN A 219 21.42 -9.59 -23.87
N ILE A 220 21.22 -10.17 -22.68
CA ILE A 220 20.35 -11.31 -22.41
C ILE A 220 18.93 -10.83 -22.11
N ARG A 221 17.91 -11.48 -22.69
CA ARG A 221 16.50 -11.14 -22.50
C ARG A 221 15.72 -12.31 -21.92
N LEU A 222 14.57 -12.03 -21.29
CA LEU A 222 13.79 -13.06 -20.60
C LEU A 222 13.27 -14.12 -21.59
N GLN A 223 13.03 -13.69 -22.83
CA GLN A 223 12.58 -14.52 -23.94
C GLN A 223 13.60 -15.60 -24.33
N ASP A 224 14.87 -15.41 -23.99
CA ASP A 224 15.94 -16.35 -24.34
C ASP A 224 15.91 -17.61 -23.42
N PHE A 225 15.07 -17.63 -22.38
CA PHE A 225 14.97 -18.70 -21.35
C PHE A 225 13.62 -19.43 -21.34
N GLU A 226 13.05 -19.67 -22.51
CA GLU A 226 11.74 -20.31 -22.64
C GLU A 226 11.69 -21.72 -22.01
N GLN A 227 12.75 -22.51 -22.13
CA GLN A 227 12.79 -23.88 -21.62
C GLN A 227 12.82 -23.92 -20.09
N GLU A 228 13.59 -23.03 -19.47
CA GLU A 228 13.69 -22.90 -18.02
C GLU A 228 12.36 -22.42 -17.41
N ILE A 229 11.67 -21.48 -18.09
CA ILE A 229 10.36 -21.00 -17.67
C ILE A 229 9.31 -22.11 -17.78
N ASP A 230 9.33 -22.90 -18.85
CA ASP A 230 8.47 -24.09 -19.02
C ASP A 230 8.70 -25.11 -17.90
N GLN A 231 9.97 -25.38 -17.53
CA GLN A 231 10.31 -26.25 -16.41
C GLN A 231 9.82 -25.71 -15.06
N LEU A 232 9.93 -24.39 -14.84
CA LEU A 232 9.41 -23.74 -13.64
C LEU A 232 7.89 -23.90 -13.54
N CYS A 233 7.18 -23.73 -14.65
CA CYS A 233 5.72 -23.88 -14.74
C CYS A 233 5.27 -25.32 -14.49
N ARG A 234 6.02 -26.32 -14.95
CA ARG A 234 5.70 -27.74 -14.69
C ARG A 234 5.90 -28.16 -13.24
N SER A 235 6.81 -27.50 -12.51
CA SER A 235 7.18 -27.87 -11.14
C SER A 235 6.34 -27.19 -10.05
N HIS A 236 5.54 -26.19 -10.40
CA HIS A 236 4.76 -25.39 -9.45
C HIS A 236 3.31 -25.23 -9.91
N GLN A 237 2.38 -25.12 -8.95
CA GLN A 237 0.96 -24.97 -9.26
C GLN A 237 0.66 -23.59 -9.88
N THR A 238 1.33 -22.54 -9.38
CA THR A 238 1.21 -21.18 -9.88
C THR A 238 2.57 -20.51 -9.84
N VAL A 239 2.92 -19.78 -10.90
CA VAL A 239 4.14 -18.97 -10.96
C VAL A 239 3.73 -17.50 -10.98
N TYR A 240 4.03 -16.78 -9.91
CA TYR A 240 3.73 -15.35 -9.82
C TYR A 240 4.85 -14.54 -10.45
N PHE A 241 4.57 -13.91 -11.59
CA PHE A 241 5.53 -13.04 -12.25
C PHE A 241 5.46 -11.61 -11.70
N LYS A 242 6.54 -11.14 -11.08
CA LYS A 242 6.67 -9.75 -10.66
C LYS A 242 7.61 -9.00 -11.63
N PRO A 243 7.10 -8.07 -12.46
CA PRO A 243 7.97 -7.24 -13.29
C PRO A 243 8.85 -6.32 -12.42
N HIS A 244 10.03 -5.96 -12.93
CA HIS A 244 10.86 -4.97 -12.26
C HIS A 244 10.13 -3.61 -12.24
N PRO A 245 10.15 -2.85 -11.13
CA PRO A 245 9.37 -1.60 -11.02
C PRO A 245 9.77 -0.49 -11.99
N TYR A 246 10.92 -0.65 -12.66
CA TYR A 246 11.52 0.27 -13.62
C TYR A 246 11.71 -0.36 -15.01
N ALA A 247 11.24 -1.60 -15.22
CA ALA A 247 11.34 -2.25 -16.52
C ALA A 247 10.42 -1.55 -17.54
N GLN A 248 11.02 -0.87 -18.52
CA GLN A 248 10.31 -0.25 -19.63
C GLN A 248 9.71 -1.31 -20.58
N ASP A 249 10.26 -2.52 -20.56
CA ASP A 249 9.84 -3.69 -21.33
C ASP A 249 8.98 -4.68 -20.51
N ALA A 250 8.56 -4.33 -19.29
CA ALA A 250 7.73 -5.19 -18.43
C ALA A 250 6.52 -5.77 -19.18
N ARG A 251 5.94 -4.97 -20.08
CA ARG A 251 4.84 -5.38 -20.95
C ARG A 251 5.21 -6.53 -21.90
N GLN A 252 6.35 -6.42 -22.59
CA GLN A 252 6.84 -7.45 -23.51
C GLN A 252 7.17 -8.74 -22.75
N GLN A 253 7.65 -8.62 -21.52
CA GLN A 253 7.88 -9.75 -20.63
C GLN A 253 6.55 -10.43 -20.27
N ILE A 254 5.51 -9.68 -19.90
CA ILE A 254 4.18 -10.22 -19.60
C ILE A 254 3.56 -10.89 -20.84
N GLU A 255 3.64 -10.26 -22.01
CA GLU A 255 3.16 -10.79 -23.29
C GLU A 255 3.82 -12.12 -23.64
N PHE A 256 5.15 -12.18 -23.54
CA PHE A 256 5.90 -13.43 -23.72
C PHE A 256 5.49 -14.51 -22.71
N LEU A 257 5.30 -14.15 -21.44
CA LEU A 257 4.96 -15.09 -20.37
C LEU A 257 3.49 -15.56 -20.43
N ALA A 258 2.59 -14.81 -21.08
CA ALA A 258 1.18 -15.15 -21.18
C ALA A 258 0.92 -16.48 -21.93
N LYS A 259 1.90 -16.99 -22.67
CA LYS A 259 1.83 -18.31 -23.32
C LYS A 259 1.88 -19.49 -22.34
N PHE A 260 2.32 -19.26 -21.10
CA PHE A 260 2.37 -20.28 -20.06
C PHE A 260 1.11 -20.23 -19.19
N GLY A 261 0.35 -21.34 -19.16
CA GLY A 261 -1.02 -21.37 -18.63
C GLY A 261 -1.18 -21.14 -17.13
N ASN A 262 -0.11 -21.22 -16.34
CA ASN A 262 -0.12 -21.04 -14.88
C ASN A 262 0.79 -19.91 -14.38
N ILE A 263 1.22 -19.00 -15.27
CA ILE A 263 1.90 -17.77 -14.86
C ILE A 263 0.87 -16.66 -14.60
N VAL A 264 1.00 -15.98 -13.47
CA VAL A 264 0.16 -14.85 -13.07
C VAL A 264 1.03 -13.62 -12.81
N ALA A 265 0.92 -12.61 -13.66
CA ALA A 265 1.60 -11.34 -13.43
C ALA A 265 1.00 -10.62 -12.22
N ILE A 266 1.84 -10.19 -11.28
CA ILE A 266 1.44 -9.56 -10.03
C ILE A 266 2.33 -8.36 -9.71
N ASN A 267 1.75 -7.32 -9.10
CA ASN A 267 2.49 -6.13 -8.70
C ASN A 267 2.37 -5.87 -7.18
N VAL A 268 3.05 -6.70 -6.40
CA VAL A 268 3.12 -6.62 -4.92
C VAL A 268 4.57 -6.36 -4.48
N ASP A 269 4.79 -5.96 -3.21
CA ASP A 269 6.15 -5.90 -2.64
C ASP A 269 6.87 -7.24 -2.86
N ALA A 270 8.12 -7.19 -3.34
CA ALA A 270 8.95 -8.37 -3.54
C ALA A 270 9.04 -9.21 -2.26
N TYR A 271 9.20 -8.56 -1.10
CA TYR A 271 9.32 -9.25 0.18
C TYR A 271 8.01 -9.86 0.65
N LYS A 272 6.84 -9.47 0.13
CA LYS A 272 5.60 -10.23 0.41
C LYS A 272 5.60 -11.60 -0.28
N LEU A 273 6.23 -11.71 -1.46
CA LEU A 273 6.44 -12.98 -2.12
C LEU A 273 7.54 -13.78 -1.40
N MET A 274 8.66 -13.15 -1.06
CA MET A 274 9.79 -13.79 -0.37
C MET A 274 9.42 -14.30 1.03
N SER A 275 8.60 -13.55 1.78
CA SER A 275 8.17 -13.91 3.14
C SER A 275 7.00 -14.89 3.18
N SER A 276 6.32 -15.14 2.04
CA SER A 276 5.13 -15.99 2.03
C SER A 276 5.51 -17.47 2.20
N PRO A 277 4.86 -18.23 3.09
CA PRO A 277 5.08 -19.67 3.22
C PRO A 277 4.62 -20.47 1.98
N ASN A 278 3.75 -19.90 1.14
CA ASN A 278 3.19 -20.58 -0.04
C ASN A 278 4.07 -20.44 -1.29
N ILE A 279 5.08 -19.57 -1.25
CA ILE A 279 6.10 -19.44 -2.28
C ILE A 279 7.29 -20.32 -1.89
N ASN A 280 7.64 -21.31 -2.71
CA ASN A 280 8.68 -22.29 -2.41
C ASN A 280 10.00 -22.00 -3.12
N ALA A 281 9.92 -21.35 -4.28
CA ALA A 281 11.06 -21.03 -5.12
C ALA A 281 10.97 -19.63 -5.71
N VAL A 282 12.15 -19.07 -5.99
CA VAL A 282 12.32 -17.75 -6.58
C VAL A 282 13.18 -17.90 -7.82
N ALA A 283 12.67 -17.46 -8.96
CA ALA A 283 13.32 -17.54 -10.25
C ALA A 283 13.59 -16.14 -10.81
N ALA A 284 14.69 -15.99 -11.54
CA ALA A 284 15.04 -14.78 -12.27
C ALA A 284 16.17 -15.08 -13.26
N GLN A 285 16.42 -14.17 -14.22
CA GLN A 285 17.55 -14.30 -15.15
C GLN A 285 18.88 -14.07 -14.43
N THR A 286 19.10 -12.85 -13.92
CA THR A 286 20.32 -12.46 -13.21
C THR A 286 19.98 -11.39 -12.17
N SER A 287 19.32 -11.76 -11.06
CA SER A 287 18.81 -10.78 -10.09
C SER A 287 19.44 -10.97 -8.71
N SER A 288 19.63 -9.86 -7.99
CA SER A 288 20.02 -9.87 -6.57
C SER A 288 19.03 -10.68 -5.71
N ILE A 289 17.77 -10.78 -6.13
CA ILE A 289 16.75 -11.54 -5.41
C ILE A 289 17.07 -13.04 -5.32
N LEU A 290 17.86 -13.58 -6.26
CA LEU A 290 18.32 -14.97 -6.22
C LEU A 290 19.33 -15.18 -5.09
N SER A 291 20.21 -14.19 -4.87
CA SER A 291 21.16 -14.17 -3.75
C SER A 291 20.45 -13.96 -2.40
N GLU A 292 19.32 -13.26 -2.39
CA GLU A 292 18.51 -13.03 -1.18
C GLU A 292 17.63 -14.24 -0.83
N ALA A 293 17.19 -15.05 -1.80
CA ALA A 293 16.27 -16.15 -1.63
C ALA A 293 16.62 -17.14 -0.51
N PRO A 294 17.88 -17.59 -0.35
CA PRO A 294 18.27 -18.48 0.74
C PRO A 294 18.02 -17.90 2.14
N TYR A 295 18.20 -16.59 2.32
CA TYR A 295 17.95 -15.91 3.60
C TYR A 295 16.45 -15.90 3.98
N PHE A 296 15.56 -16.00 2.99
CA PHE A 296 14.11 -16.18 3.17
C PHE A 296 13.66 -17.65 3.05
N ARG A 297 14.61 -18.60 3.08
CA ARG A 297 14.36 -20.03 2.95
C ARG A 297 13.64 -20.41 1.65
N LYS A 298 13.92 -19.68 0.57
CA LYS A 298 13.40 -19.95 -0.78
C LYS A 298 14.49 -20.57 -1.62
N LYS A 299 14.12 -21.52 -2.48
CA LYS A 299 15.05 -22.10 -3.44
C LYS A 299 15.31 -21.10 -4.58
N PRO A 300 16.54 -20.62 -4.80
CA PRO A 300 16.87 -19.82 -5.98
C PRO A 300 16.91 -20.69 -7.24
N ILE A 301 16.36 -20.17 -8.34
CA ILE A 301 16.35 -20.80 -9.67
C ILE A 301 16.85 -19.75 -10.68
N PRO A 302 18.17 -19.65 -10.90
CA PRO A 302 18.73 -18.81 -11.96
C PRO A 302 18.37 -19.38 -13.34
N PHE A 303 18.07 -18.50 -14.30
CA PHE A 303 17.97 -18.91 -15.70
C PHE A 303 19.32 -18.77 -16.39
N GLY A 304 19.88 -19.90 -16.83
CA GLY A 304 21.21 -19.99 -17.43
C GLY A 304 22.37 -19.93 -16.44
N ALA A 305 23.59 -20.19 -16.95
CA ALA A 305 24.83 -20.24 -16.17
C ALA A 305 25.50 -18.86 -15.94
N HIS A 306 24.84 -17.78 -16.36
CA HIS A 306 25.41 -16.42 -16.34
C HIS A 306 25.33 -15.74 -14.97
N TRP A 307 24.39 -16.18 -14.13
CA TRP A 307 24.30 -15.70 -12.75
C TRP A 307 25.36 -16.39 -11.89
N GLN A 308 26.11 -15.60 -11.14
CA GLN A 308 27.02 -16.06 -10.09
C GLN A 308 26.52 -15.50 -8.76
N ASP A 309 26.42 -16.36 -7.75
CA ASP A 309 26.03 -15.92 -6.42
C ASP A 309 27.18 -15.15 -5.77
N GLN A 310 27.01 -13.84 -5.64
CA GLN A 310 27.97 -12.96 -4.98
C GLN A 310 27.60 -12.70 -3.51
N SER A 311 26.54 -13.34 -2.97
CA SER A 311 26.18 -13.17 -1.55
C SER A 311 27.17 -13.80 -0.57
N ALA A 312 28.04 -14.67 -1.05
CA ALA A 312 29.10 -15.27 -0.26
C ALA A 312 30.28 -14.31 -0.02
N GLU A 313 30.39 -13.24 -0.82
CA GLU A 313 31.40 -12.21 -0.62
C GLU A 313 31.10 -11.43 0.67
N PRO A 314 32.13 -10.93 1.38
CA PRO A 314 31.92 -10.10 2.55
C PRO A 314 31.12 -8.83 2.22
N ALA A 315 30.06 -8.59 2.98
CA ALA A 315 29.24 -7.39 2.87
C ALA A 315 29.69 -6.36 3.91
N TYR A 316 29.79 -5.09 3.52
CA TYR A 316 30.22 -4.00 4.38
C TYR A 316 29.10 -2.97 4.51
N ASP A 317 28.87 -2.42 5.69
CA ASP A 317 27.90 -1.36 5.90
C ASP A 317 28.54 0.03 5.70
N ILE A 318 27.81 1.10 6.07
CA ILE A 318 28.29 2.47 5.99
C ILE A 318 29.55 2.74 6.84
N GLY A 319 29.89 1.84 7.77
CA GLY A 319 31.13 1.85 8.55
C GLY A 319 32.39 1.77 7.69
N SER A 320 32.30 1.29 6.44
CA SER A 320 33.40 1.34 5.47
C SER A 320 33.79 2.77 5.04
N LEU A 321 32.96 3.77 5.38
CA LEU A 321 33.27 5.18 5.21
C LEU A 321 33.98 5.77 6.43
N SER A 322 34.25 4.97 7.47
CA SER A 322 34.92 5.45 8.68
C SER A 322 36.42 5.64 8.46
N ARG A 323 37.01 6.57 9.23
CA ARG A 323 38.46 6.72 9.29
C ARG A 323 39.16 5.44 9.73
N ALA A 324 38.59 4.70 10.69
CA ALA A 324 39.14 3.45 11.20
C ALA A 324 39.30 2.40 10.08
N PHE A 325 38.29 2.25 9.22
CA PHE A 325 38.35 1.39 8.05
C PHE A 325 39.54 1.75 7.13
N TRP A 326 39.67 3.02 6.77
CA TRP A 326 40.74 3.48 5.86
C TRP A 326 42.14 3.47 6.52
N GLU A 327 42.24 3.67 7.84
CA GLU A 327 43.50 3.55 8.56
C GLU A 327 43.95 2.10 8.70
N GLN A 328 43.03 1.16 8.97
CA GLN A 328 43.30 -0.29 8.99
C GLN A 328 43.76 -0.75 7.61
N LEU A 329 43.08 -0.30 6.56
CA LEU A 329 43.41 -0.58 5.16
C LEU A 329 44.82 -0.11 4.78
N LEU A 330 45.29 1.02 5.30
CA LEU A 330 46.65 1.52 5.07
C LEU A 330 47.71 0.88 5.97
N HIS A 331 47.33 0.42 7.17
CA HIS A 331 48.23 -0.11 8.19
C HIS A 331 47.62 -1.34 8.91
N PRO A 332 47.58 -2.52 8.28
CA PRO A 332 46.87 -3.70 8.80
C PRO A 332 47.35 -4.20 10.18
N SER A 333 48.54 -3.78 10.61
CA SER A 333 49.18 -4.16 11.88
C SER A 333 49.03 -3.14 13.02
N ARG A 334 48.20 -2.10 12.87
CA ARG A 334 47.86 -1.17 13.97
C ARG A 334 46.61 -1.64 14.71
N ASP A 335 46.65 -1.62 16.03
CA ASP A 335 45.48 -1.85 16.88
C ASP A 335 44.55 -0.62 16.81
N THR A 336 43.49 -0.73 16.00
CA THR A 336 42.51 0.34 15.74
C THR A 336 41.39 0.41 16.78
N SER A 337 41.41 -0.48 17.80
CA SER A 337 40.41 -0.56 18.87
C SER A 337 40.19 0.75 19.64
N THR A 338 41.14 1.70 19.56
CA THR A 338 41.08 3.03 20.22
C THR A 338 40.61 4.19 19.33
N SER A 339 40.37 3.97 18.02
CA SER A 339 40.04 5.02 17.03
C SER A 339 38.52 5.26 16.80
N ASN A 340 37.67 4.58 17.56
CA ASN A 340 36.25 4.33 17.27
C ASN A 340 35.27 5.52 17.48
N THR A 341 35.72 6.78 17.45
CA THR A 341 34.88 7.93 17.86
C THR A 341 34.76 9.07 16.85
N THR A 342 35.15 8.89 15.58
CA THR A 342 34.94 9.95 14.58
C THR A 342 33.58 9.78 13.89
N PRO A 343 32.61 10.70 14.10
CA PRO A 343 31.28 10.56 13.53
C PRO A 343 31.29 10.71 12.00
N LEU A 344 30.42 9.94 11.31
CA LEU A 344 30.24 9.94 9.85
C LEU A 344 30.21 11.37 9.26
N PRO A 345 30.56 11.56 7.97
CA PRO A 345 30.44 12.85 7.29
C PRO A 345 29.09 13.55 7.52
N LYS A 346 29.09 14.87 7.74
CA LYS A 346 27.87 15.66 8.02
C LYS A 346 26.77 15.51 6.97
N ALA A 347 27.14 15.29 5.70
CA ALA A 347 26.21 15.02 4.61
C ALA A 347 25.38 13.73 4.83
N LEU A 348 26.01 12.68 5.36
CA LEU A 348 25.38 11.39 5.68
C LEU A 348 24.60 11.44 7.00
N ARG A 349 24.91 12.38 7.89
CA ARG A 349 24.13 12.58 9.13
C ARG A 349 22.73 13.18 8.89
N ASN A 350 22.54 13.88 7.78
CA ASN A 350 21.28 14.56 7.44
C ASN A 350 20.37 13.69 6.55
N GLU A 351 20.93 12.71 5.83
CA GLU A 351 20.20 11.73 5.03
C GLU A 351 20.29 10.34 5.66
N PHE A 352 19.23 9.95 6.38
CA PHE A 352 19.22 8.75 7.25
C PHE A 352 19.37 7.39 6.54
N SER A 353 19.45 7.33 5.19
CA SER A 353 19.63 6.06 4.45
C SER A 353 20.14 6.25 3.02
N ILE A 354 21.11 5.42 2.62
CA ILE A 354 21.63 5.29 1.25
C ILE A 354 20.50 4.91 0.27
N LYS A 355 19.56 4.04 0.66
CA LYS A 355 18.38 3.71 -0.15
C LYS A 355 17.54 4.93 -0.52
N LYS A 356 17.31 5.83 0.45
CA LYS A 356 16.55 7.07 0.24
C LYS A 356 17.29 8.02 -0.71
N LEU A 357 18.61 8.13 -0.54
CA LEU A 357 19.47 8.97 -1.35
C LEU A 357 19.59 8.48 -2.80
N LEU A 358 19.65 7.16 -3.03
CA LEU A 358 19.73 6.58 -4.37
C LEU A 358 18.37 6.42 -5.08
N GLY A 359 17.24 6.59 -4.38
CA GLY A 359 15.90 6.53 -4.98
C GLY A 359 15.53 5.18 -5.64
N ILE A 360 16.24 4.11 -5.26
CA ILE A 360 16.09 2.76 -5.79
C ILE A 360 15.83 1.85 -4.58
N SER A 361 14.64 1.26 -4.51
CA SER A 361 14.34 0.26 -3.48
C SER A 361 13.33 -0.77 -3.98
N TRP A 362 13.58 -2.04 -3.64
CA TRP A 362 12.62 -3.14 -3.84
C TRP A 362 11.38 -3.02 -2.95
N SER A 363 11.44 -2.21 -1.88
CA SER A 363 10.33 -1.98 -0.95
C SER A 363 9.35 -0.90 -1.38
N ASP A 364 9.80 0.09 -2.16
CA ASP A 364 9.11 1.39 -2.23
C ASP A 364 8.23 1.57 -3.47
N ARG A 365 8.03 0.51 -4.26
CA ARG A 365 7.04 0.50 -5.35
C ARG A 365 5.89 -0.48 -5.14
N GLY A 366 5.56 -0.72 -3.87
CA GLY A 366 4.26 -1.23 -3.40
C GLY A 366 3.58 -0.32 -2.37
N LEU A 367 4.23 0.79 -1.99
CA LEU A 367 3.74 1.76 -1.02
C LEU A 367 3.73 3.16 -1.64
N LEU A 368 2.71 3.90 -1.28
CA LEU A 368 2.49 5.29 -1.62
C LEU A 368 3.45 6.14 -0.77
N GLU A 369 4.38 6.88 -1.37
CA GLU A 369 5.13 7.90 -0.61
C GLU A 369 4.29 9.17 -0.47
N GLY A 370 3.74 9.33 0.73
CA GLY A 370 2.98 10.48 1.19
C GLY A 370 2.75 10.49 2.71
N VAL A 371 3.56 9.74 3.47
CA VAL A 371 3.55 9.81 4.94
C VAL A 371 4.85 10.46 5.37
N ASN A 372 4.76 11.74 5.71
CA ASN A 372 5.77 12.38 6.55
C ASN A 372 5.71 11.66 7.93
N PRO A 373 6.84 11.23 8.52
CA PRO A 373 6.87 10.76 9.88
C PRO A 373 6.58 11.94 10.81
N LEU A 374 5.28 12.22 11.01
CA LEU A 374 4.85 12.85 12.24
C LEU A 374 5.32 11.92 13.37
N ALA A 375 5.93 12.54 14.38
CA ALA A 375 6.45 11.90 15.58
C ALA A 375 5.61 10.68 16.01
N PRO A 376 6.23 9.56 16.41
CA PRO A 376 5.49 8.40 16.85
C PRO A 376 4.72 8.73 18.12
N GLU A 377 3.45 9.11 17.99
CA GLU A 377 2.45 8.75 18.99
C GLU A 377 2.20 7.25 18.82
N LEU A 378 2.93 6.46 19.59
CA LEU A 378 2.74 5.02 19.69
C LEU A 378 1.42 4.73 20.40
N SER A 379 0.40 4.44 19.62
CA SER A 379 -0.75 3.67 20.09
C SER A 379 -0.41 2.20 19.96
N PHE A 380 -0.09 1.52 21.07
CA PHE A 380 0.03 0.06 21.04
C PHE A 380 -1.30 -0.54 20.58
N ASN A 381 -1.28 -1.36 19.53
CA ASN A 381 -2.43 -2.14 19.08
C ASN A 381 -2.58 -3.43 19.91
N THR A 382 -2.39 -3.37 21.23
CA THR A 382 -2.62 -4.51 22.13
C THR A 382 -3.97 -4.35 22.81
N GLU A 383 -5.04 -4.61 22.05
CA GLU A 383 -6.31 -4.98 22.66
C GLU A 383 -6.10 -6.34 23.34
N VAL A 384 -6.05 -6.37 24.67
CA VAL A 384 -6.27 -7.62 25.39
C VAL A 384 -7.77 -7.83 25.44
N VAL A 385 -8.25 -8.70 24.56
CA VAL A 385 -9.67 -8.96 24.35
C VAL A 385 -10.09 -10.13 25.23
N PHE A 386 -11.01 -9.94 26.17
CA PHE A 386 -11.68 -11.04 26.88
C PHE A 386 -12.98 -11.32 26.13
N GLY A 387 -13.08 -12.51 25.54
CA GLY A 387 -14.08 -12.74 24.51
C GLY A 387 -13.87 -11.78 23.34
N ASN A 388 -14.88 -10.97 22.98
CA ASN A 388 -14.80 -9.94 21.92
C ASN A 388 -14.90 -8.51 22.45
N SER A 389 -14.45 -8.22 23.67
CA SER A 389 -14.31 -6.84 24.17
C SER A 389 -12.97 -6.59 24.84
N LYS A 390 -12.41 -5.38 24.66
CA LYS A 390 -11.22 -4.85 25.35
C LYS A 390 -11.43 -4.97 26.86
N GLN A 391 -10.79 -5.91 27.51
CA GLN A 391 -11.07 -6.22 28.93
C GLN A 391 -9.84 -6.34 29.81
N ALA A 392 -8.60 -6.30 29.28
CA ALA A 392 -7.55 -5.81 30.16
C ALA A 392 -7.68 -4.30 30.28
N ARG A 393 -8.05 -3.85 31.48
CA ARG A 393 -8.07 -2.41 31.81
C ARG A 393 -6.69 -1.77 31.69
N GLN A 394 -5.63 -2.59 31.77
CA GLN A 394 -4.25 -2.17 31.61
C GLN A 394 -3.36 -3.40 31.33
N MET A 395 -2.47 -3.30 30.34
CA MET A 395 -1.32 -4.18 30.20
C MET A 395 -0.08 -3.39 30.57
N ARG A 396 0.78 -3.92 31.44
CA ARG A 396 2.10 -3.33 31.71
C ARG A 396 3.18 -4.33 31.34
N LEU A 397 4.18 -3.81 30.63
CA LEU A 397 5.37 -4.55 30.25
C LEU A 397 6.43 -4.30 31.34
N GLY A 398 7.14 -5.35 31.75
CA GLY A 398 8.33 -5.23 32.60
C GLY A 398 9.51 -4.56 31.87
N ASP A 399 10.60 -4.34 32.60
CA ASP A 399 11.76 -3.57 32.13
C ASP A 399 12.54 -4.23 30.96
N ALA A 400 12.36 -5.53 30.76
CA ALA A 400 12.95 -6.34 29.68
C ALA A 400 12.34 -6.07 28.28
N TRP A 401 11.24 -5.32 28.23
CA TRP A 401 10.55 -5.02 26.97
C TRP A 401 11.08 -3.72 26.34
N TYR A 402 11.22 -3.75 25.01
CA TYR A 402 11.69 -2.61 24.21
C TYR A 402 10.53 -2.03 23.38
N PRO A 403 9.78 -1.05 23.93
CA PRO A 403 8.77 -0.32 23.18
C PRO A 403 9.44 0.64 22.18
N GLY A 404 9.07 0.60 20.90
CA GLY A 404 9.42 1.67 19.95
C GLY A 404 10.20 1.29 18.69
N LEU A 405 10.29 0.02 18.30
CA LEU A 405 10.47 -0.25 16.86
C LEU A 405 9.16 0.10 16.17
N ALA A 406 9.21 0.76 15.01
CA ALA A 406 8.11 1.48 14.36
C ALA A 406 6.74 0.76 14.35
N ASP A 407 6.69 -0.55 14.59
CA ASP A 407 5.45 -1.29 14.62
C ASP A 407 5.31 -2.50 15.62
N HIS A 408 6.17 -2.79 16.62
CA HIS A 408 6.02 -3.99 17.51
C HIS A 408 6.70 -3.91 18.91
N CYS A 409 6.30 -4.80 19.85
CA CYS A 409 6.94 -5.02 21.16
C CYS A 409 7.89 -6.24 21.14
N TRP A 410 9.18 -6.00 21.35
CA TRP A 410 10.19 -7.05 21.49
C TRP A 410 10.67 -7.13 22.93
N THR A 411 11.10 -8.32 23.36
CA THR A 411 11.74 -8.52 24.66
C THR A 411 13.11 -9.19 24.50
N ASP A 412 14.01 -8.97 25.46
CA ASP A 412 15.29 -9.70 25.55
C ASP A 412 15.16 -11.05 26.27
N ALA A 413 16.31 -11.67 26.57
CA ALA A 413 16.38 -12.85 27.42
C ALA A 413 16.40 -12.46 28.90
N GLY A 414 15.62 -13.16 29.70
CA GLY A 414 15.47 -12.93 31.14
C GLY A 414 14.00 -12.97 31.57
N ASP A 415 13.72 -12.47 32.77
CA ASP A 415 12.37 -12.50 33.37
C ASP A 415 11.48 -11.42 32.73
N CYS A 416 10.86 -11.74 31.60
CA CYS A 416 10.01 -10.80 30.88
C CYS A 416 8.58 -10.88 31.41
N ARG A 417 8.12 -9.85 32.15
CA ARG A 417 6.79 -9.87 32.77
C ARG A 417 5.73 -9.17 31.91
N LEU A 418 4.61 -9.86 31.72
CA LEU A 418 3.34 -9.34 31.23
C LEU A 418 2.36 -9.23 32.40
N HIS A 419 2.03 -8.00 32.78
CA HIS A 419 0.98 -7.74 33.77
C HIS A 419 -0.36 -7.59 33.06
N LEU A 420 -1.29 -8.50 33.34
CA LEU A 420 -2.64 -8.53 32.79
C LEU A 420 -3.65 -8.22 33.91
N LYS A 421 -4.38 -7.11 33.78
CA LYS A 421 -5.42 -6.74 34.74
C LYS A 421 -6.80 -7.23 34.28
N PHE A 422 -7.30 -8.30 34.90
CA PHE A 422 -8.63 -8.87 34.74
C PHE A 422 -9.71 -8.06 35.48
N PRO A 423 -10.98 -8.12 35.05
CA PRO A 423 -12.11 -7.62 35.82
C PRO A 423 -12.25 -8.34 37.17
N SER A 424 -12.75 -7.64 38.20
CA SER A 424 -13.05 -8.28 39.49
C SER A 424 -14.17 -9.32 39.33
N GLY A 425 -13.96 -10.54 39.83
CA GLY A 425 -14.99 -11.59 39.87
C GLY A 425 -14.94 -12.64 38.76
N VAL A 426 -13.79 -12.86 38.11
CA VAL A 426 -13.63 -14.01 37.19
C VAL A 426 -13.80 -15.32 37.96
N SER A 427 -14.89 -16.04 37.70
CA SER A 427 -15.27 -17.27 38.40
C SER A 427 -15.06 -18.55 37.58
N ALA A 428 -14.58 -18.43 36.34
CA ALA A 428 -14.40 -19.52 35.38
C ALA A 428 -13.01 -19.53 34.76
N ASP A 429 -12.54 -20.73 34.40
CA ASP A 429 -11.27 -20.93 33.71
C ASP A 429 -11.25 -20.25 32.32
N CYS A 430 -10.07 -19.81 31.87
CA CYS A 430 -9.87 -19.18 30.55
C CYS A 430 -8.54 -19.63 29.91
N GLU A 431 -8.30 -19.24 28.66
CA GLU A 431 -7.02 -19.41 27.95
C GLU A 431 -6.52 -18.07 27.42
N ILE A 432 -5.22 -17.79 27.55
CA ILE A 432 -4.55 -16.66 26.89
C ILE A 432 -3.96 -17.16 25.57
N GLU A 433 -4.43 -16.64 24.44
CA GLU A 433 -3.85 -16.87 23.10
C GLU A 433 -2.86 -15.75 22.75
N LEU A 434 -1.57 -16.09 22.65
CA LEU A 434 -0.48 -15.20 22.24
C LEU A 434 -0.03 -15.55 20.83
N THR A 435 -0.05 -14.59 19.91
CA THR A 435 0.68 -14.73 18.63
C THR A 435 2.07 -14.16 18.84
N VAL A 436 3.08 -15.03 18.76
CA VAL A 436 4.47 -14.67 19.00
C VAL A 436 5.35 -15.08 17.84
N MET A 437 6.46 -14.38 17.69
CA MET A 437 7.54 -14.74 16.78
C MET A 437 8.84 -14.76 17.56
N ALA A 438 9.57 -15.87 17.48
CA ALA A 438 10.85 -16.02 18.17
C ALA A 438 12.03 -15.85 17.22
N MET A 439 13.06 -15.15 17.67
CA MET A 439 14.36 -15.06 17.00
C MET A 439 15.15 -16.33 17.30
N ALA A 440 14.78 -17.46 16.68
CA ALA A 440 15.42 -18.76 16.91
C ALA A 440 16.05 -19.35 15.65
N THR A 441 17.16 -20.07 15.84
CA THR A 441 17.78 -20.91 14.82
C THR A 441 17.95 -22.34 15.34
N PRO A 442 18.20 -23.34 14.48
CA PRO A 442 18.47 -24.70 14.93
C PRO A 442 19.70 -24.79 15.85
N GLU A 443 20.69 -23.93 15.64
CA GLU A 443 21.93 -23.86 16.42
C GLU A 443 21.76 -23.12 17.75
N SER A 444 20.81 -22.18 17.83
CA SER A 444 20.49 -21.41 19.04
C SER A 444 18.97 -21.32 19.22
N PRO A 445 18.32 -22.39 19.73
CA PRO A 445 16.88 -22.41 19.91
C PRO A 445 16.46 -21.48 21.04
N VAL A 446 15.31 -20.80 20.87
CA VAL A 446 14.68 -20.01 21.93
C VAL A 446 13.67 -20.90 22.63
N ILE A 447 13.89 -21.15 23.92
CA ILE A 447 12.93 -21.81 24.80
C ILE A 447 12.24 -20.70 25.58
N CYS A 448 10.90 -20.70 25.55
CA CYS A 448 10.07 -19.76 26.28
C CYS A 448 9.12 -20.53 27.20
N ASP A 449 9.26 -20.33 28.50
CA ASP A 449 8.34 -20.83 29.52
C ASP A 449 7.36 -19.73 29.88
N PHE A 450 6.07 -20.03 29.75
CA PHE A 450 4.98 -19.16 30.17
C PHE A 450 4.59 -19.54 31.60
N VAL A 451 4.98 -18.70 32.55
CA VAL A 451 4.84 -18.94 33.98
C VAL A 451 3.78 -18.01 34.56
N ILE A 452 2.89 -18.54 35.39
CA ILE A 452 1.94 -17.73 36.15
C ILE A 452 2.31 -17.79 37.63
N HIS A 453 2.38 -16.64 38.28
CA HIS A 453 2.60 -16.52 39.72
C HIS A 453 1.25 -16.48 40.44
N ASP A 454 0.86 -17.58 41.09
CA ASP A 454 -0.31 -17.64 41.99
C ASP A 454 0.10 -17.44 43.47
N GLU A 455 -0.87 -17.41 44.40
CA GLU A 455 -0.61 -17.20 45.84
C GLU A 455 0.17 -18.36 46.51
N VAL A 456 0.37 -19.49 45.82
CA VAL A 456 0.98 -20.71 46.37
C VAL A 456 2.40 -20.91 45.84
N ALA A 457 2.63 -20.86 44.52
CA ALA A 457 3.94 -20.93 43.87
C ALA A 457 3.87 -20.61 42.35
N PRO A 458 4.96 -20.14 41.70
CA PRO A 458 5.01 -20.02 40.24
C PRO A 458 4.83 -21.37 39.55
N SER A 459 3.91 -21.44 38.60
CA SER A 459 3.62 -22.64 37.82
C SER A 459 3.89 -22.40 36.32
N ILE A 460 4.69 -23.28 35.71
CA ILE A 460 4.92 -23.27 34.26
C ILE A 460 3.66 -23.81 33.59
N MET A 461 2.91 -22.92 32.94
CA MET A 461 1.66 -23.26 32.27
C MET A 461 1.91 -23.90 30.91
N ARG A 462 2.97 -23.45 30.22
CA ARG A 462 3.34 -23.96 28.90
C ARG A 462 4.82 -23.70 28.61
N ARG A 463 5.48 -24.64 27.93
CA ARG A 463 6.84 -24.50 27.40
C ARG A 463 6.81 -24.60 25.89
N GLU A 464 7.36 -23.60 25.21
CA GLU A 464 7.51 -23.60 23.76
C GLU A 464 8.98 -23.57 23.36
N LYS A 465 9.34 -24.47 22.45
CA LYS A 465 10.66 -24.49 21.82
C LYS A 465 10.54 -23.99 20.39
N PHE A 466 11.25 -22.90 20.11
CA PHE A 466 11.42 -22.39 18.76
C PHE A 466 12.80 -22.78 18.27
N GLU A 467 12.85 -23.44 17.13
CA GLU A 467 14.09 -23.84 16.45
C GLU A 467 14.29 -23.04 15.16
N ASN A 468 13.36 -22.14 14.85
CA ASN A 468 13.25 -21.42 13.59
C ASN A 468 12.57 -20.07 13.79
N LEU A 469 12.83 -19.11 12.89
CA LEU A 469 11.96 -17.94 12.78
C LEU A 469 10.60 -18.39 12.24
N GLU A 470 9.62 -18.37 13.13
CA GLU A 470 8.24 -18.70 12.81
C GLU A 470 7.30 -17.92 13.71
N THR A 471 6.13 -17.60 13.16
CA THR A 471 5.02 -17.03 13.92
C THR A 471 4.17 -18.20 14.40
N ARG A 472 3.97 -18.32 15.72
CA ARG A 472 3.07 -19.31 16.31
C ARG A 472 2.01 -18.62 17.16
N SER A 473 0.81 -19.19 17.14
CA SER A 473 -0.23 -18.87 18.11
C SER A 473 -0.19 -19.90 19.24
N ILE A 474 -0.03 -19.42 20.47
CA ILE A 474 0.17 -20.23 21.68
C ILE A 474 -0.99 -19.97 22.62
N ARG A 475 -1.65 -21.04 23.06
CA ARG A 475 -2.74 -20.97 24.04
C ARG A 475 -2.28 -21.42 25.42
N ILE A 476 -2.49 -20.59 26.43
CA ILE A 476 -2.01 -20.79 27.80
C ILE A 476 -3.23 -20.84 28.71
N PRO A 477 -3.57 -21.99 29.30
CA PRO A 477 -4.70 -22.09 30.22
C PRO A 477 -4.44 -21.27 31.49
N VAL A 478 -5.49 -20.65 32.04
CA VAL A 478 -5.50 -19.90 33.30
C VAL A 478 -6.72 -20.35 34.10
N LEU A 479 -6.49 -20.94 35.27
CA LEU A 479 -7.56 -21.39 36.14
C LEU A 479 -8.12 -20.22 36.96
N ALA A 480 -9.41 -20.26 37.27
CA ALA A 480 -10.08 -19.14 37.96
C ALA A 480 -9.39 -18.75 39.28
N HIS A 481 -8.87 -19.72 40.03
CA HIS A 481 -8.17 -19.49 41.30
C HIS A 481 -6.77 -18.88 41.16
N GLN A 482 -6.18 -18.91 39.96
CA GLN A 482 -4.88 -18.30 39.68
C GLN A 482 -4.99 -16.79 39.42
N ILE A 483 -6.21 -16.26 39.28
CA ILE A 483 -6.49 -14.83 39.11
C ILE A 483 -6.80 -14.27 40.50
N PRO A 484 -5.96 -13.38 41.06
CA PRO A 484 -6.23 -12.78 42.36
C PRO A 484 -7.56 -12.04 42.38
N ALA A 485 -8.19 -11.87 43.55
CA ALA A 485 -9.48 -11.19 43.68
C ALA A 485 -9.49 -9.74 43.10
N LEU A 486 -8.32 -9.09 43.07
CA LEU A 486 -8.11 -7.76 42.48
C LEU A 486 -7.92 -7.78 40.94
N GLY A 487 -7.86 -8.97 40.34
CA GLY A 487 -7.73 -9.20 38.90
C GLY A 487 -6.32 -9.07 38.35
N ASP A 488 -5.31 -8.73 39.16
CA ASP A 488 -3.95 -8.51 38.67
C ASP A 488 -3.21 -9.85 38.49
N LEU A 489 -3.19 -10.39 37.28
CA LEU A 489 -2.41 -11.57 36.91
C LEU A 489 -1.03 -11.15 36.38
N VAL A 490 0.03 -11.75 36.90
CA VAL A 490 1.38 -11.58 36.36
C VAL A 490 1.79 -12.86 35.67
N MET A 491 1.96 -12.77 34.35
CA MET A 491 2.58 -13.83 33.55
C MET A 491 4.04 -13.47 33.32
N GLU A 492 4.94 -14.36 33.68
CA GLU A 492 6.36 -14.25 33.38
C GLU A 492 6.68 -15.14 32.17
N LEU A 493 7.45 -14.59 31.23
CA LEU A 493 8.02 -15.31 30.11
C LEU A 493 9.49 -15.49 30.45
N ASP A 494 9.85 -16.70 30.88
CA ASP A 494 11.25 -17.07 31.11
C ASP A 494 11.84 -17.56 29.79
N ILE A 495 12.80 -16.81 29.27
CA ILE A 495 13.33 -16.98 27.91
C ILE A 495 14.82 -17.31 27.97
N SER A 496 15.19 -18.44 27.35
CA SER A 496 16.54 -19.02 27.43
C SER A 496 17.67 -18.18 26.83
N GLY A 497 17.39 -17.18 25.99
CA GLY A 497 18.40 -16.39 25.28
C GLY A 497 17.85 -15.50 24.16
N GLY A 498 18.58 -14.42 23.84
CA GLY A 498 18.26 -13.46 22.78
C GLY A 498 19.31 -13.55 21.68
N ASN A 499 18.86 -13.72 20.44
CA ASN A 499 19.70 -14.04 19.29
C ASN A 499 19.81 -12.86 18.31
N SER A 500 19.50 -11.63 18.73
CA SER A 500 19.69 -10.47 17.86
C SER A 500 21.15 -9.98 17.88
N PRO A 501 21.73 -9.65 16.72
CA PRO A 501 23.07 -9.11 16.65
C PRO A 501 23.13 -7.61 16.97
N ASN A 502 24.33 -7.13 17.34
CA ASN A 502 24.58 -5.73 17.76
C ASN A 502 24.49 -4.70 16.61
N SER A 503 24.33 -5.11 15.35
CA SER A 503 24.44 -4.21 14.18
C SER A 503 23.10 -3.69 13.64
N ILE A 504 22.04 -3.70 14.46
CA ILE A 504 20.70 -3.23 14.03
C ILE A 504 20.70 -1.71 13.82
N ASP A 505 21.64 -1.00 14.45
CA ASP A 505 21.93 0.41 14.24
C ASP A 505 23.37 0.61 13.71
N PRO A 506 23.55 1.16 12.49
CA PRO A 506 24.87 1.48 11.93
C PRO A 506 25.67 2.49 12.77
N ASN A 507 25.00 3.25 13.65
CA ASN A 507 25.64 4.19 14.56
C ASN A 507 25.93 3.60 15.95
N ASN A 508 25.68 2.30 16.17
CA ASN A 508 25.99 1.57 17.40
C ASN A 508 25.31 2.12 18.68
N HIS A 509 24.14 2.78 18.54
CA HIS A 509 23.32 3.20 19.68
C HIS A 509 22.41 2.07 20.18
N ASP A 510 22.19 1.03 19.37
CA ASP A 510 21.28 -0.08 19.67
C ASP A 510 22.04 -1.37 20.01
N ARG A 511 22.11 -1.70 21.32
CA ARG A 511 22.81 -2.89 21.86
C ARG A 511 21.87 -4.00 22.32
N ARG A 512 20.63 -4.01 21.84
CA ARG A 512 19.57 -4.91 22.34
C ARG A 512 19.84 -6.37 21.92
N ARG A 513 19.44 -7.33 22.77
CA ARG A 513 19.45 -8.79 22.51
C ARG A 513 18.02 -9.33 22.41
N LEU A 514 17.33 -9.07 21.30
CA LEU A 514 15.95 -9.48 21.06
C LEU A 514 15.81 -11.01 21.02
N ALA A 515 14.79 -11.53 21.69
CA ALA A 515 14.49 -12.96 21.80
C ALA A 515 13.11 -13.30 21.23
N LEU A 516 12.06 -12.66 21.75
CA LEU A 516 10.67 -12.94 21.40
C LEU A 516 9.90 -11.65 21.09
N MET A 517 9.12 -11.65 20.02
CA MET A 517 8.16 -10.61 19.68
C MET A 517 6.75 -11.08 20.01
N VAL A 518 5.98 -10.24 20.70
CA VAL A 518 4.55 -10.44 20.86
C VAL A 518 3.81 -9.58 19.84
N GLN A 519 3.05 -10.24 18.97
CA GLN A 519 2.26 -9.57 17.92
C GLN A 519 0.83 -9.29 18.38
N THR A 520 0.17 -10.28 19.00
CA THR A 520 -1.21 -10.15 19.49
C THR A 520 -1.42 -10.96 20.77
N ILE A 521 -2.34 -10.52 21.64
CA ILE A 521 -2.78 -11.23 22.85
C ILE A 521 -4.30 -11.29 22.87
N ARG A 522 -4.90 -12.46 23.12
CA ARG A 522 -6.35 -12.65 23.26
C ARG A 522 -6.66 -13.52 24.48
N LEU A 523 -7.83 -13.35 25.09
CA LEU A 523 -8.35 -14.16 26.19
C LEU A 523 -9.59 -14.92 25.71
N LEU A 524 -9.52 -16.24 25.70
CA LEU A 524 -10.55 -17.18 25.27
C LEU A 524 -11.21 -17.84 26.52
N PRO A 525 -12.52 -18.09 26.54
CA PRO A 525 -13.15 -18.84 27.63
C PRO A 525 -12.77 -20.33 27.60
N ALA A 526 -12.58 -20.98 28.75
CA ALA A 526 -12.44 -22.43 28.82
C ALA A 526 -13.77 -23.09 28.39
N LYS A 527 -13.70 -24.24 27.72
CA LYS A 527 -14.79 -24.95 27.03
C LYS A 527 -16.04 -25.28 27.89
N CYS A 528 -16.83 -24.28 28.29
CA CYS A 528 -18.06 -24.46 29.05
C CYS A 528 -19.13 -23.47 28.55
N GLY A 529 -20.11 -23.97 27.81
CA GLY A 529 -21.39 -23.30 27.61
C GLY A 529 -22.52 -24.23 28.04
N GLU A 530 -23.62 -23.68 28.53
CA GLU A 530 -24.79 -24.46 28.95
C GLU A 530 -25.52 -25.07 27.72
N PRO A 531 -25.88 -26.36 27.72
CA PRO A 531 -26.73 -26.92 26.67
C PRO A 531 -28.15 -26.38 26.74
N VAL A 532 -28.65 -25.86 25.62
CA VAL A 532 -30.00 -25.28 25.50
C VAL A 532 -30.81 -25.89 24.35
N HIS A 533 -32.12 -25.74 24.45
CA HIS A 533 -33.10 -26.13 23.42
C HIS A 533 -33.91 -24.91 23.00
N GLN A 534 -34.45 -24.96 21.78
CA GLN A 534 -35.41 -23.96 21.30
C GLN A 534 -36.63 -23.88 22.25
N ASN A 535 -37.08 -22.66 22.54
CA ASN A 535 -38.17 -22.33 23.47
C ASN A 535 -37.91 -22.65 24.95
N LYS A 536 -36.66 -22.88 25.37
CA LYS A 536 -36.29 -23.05 26.79
C LYS A 536 -36.30 -21.69 27.51
N THR A 537 -36.82 -21.65 28.73
CA THR A 537 -36.71 -20.52 29.68
C THR A 537 -36.08 -21.01 30.97
N ILE A 538 -35.13 -20.23 31.50
CA ILE A 538 -34.40 -20.50 32.74
C ILE A 538 -34.65 -19.32 33.68
N GLU A 539 -35.27 -19.57 34.84
CA GLU A 539 -35.47 -18.52 35.84
C GLU A 539 -34.20 -18.31 36.68
N ALA A 540 -33.87 -17.05 36.97
CA ALA A 540 -32.68 -16.65 37.72
C ALA A 540 -32.59 -17.31 39.10
N LYS A 541 -33.72 -17.50 39.78
CA LYS A 541 -33.81 -18.14 41.10
C LYS A 541 -33.38 -19.62 41.12
N TYR A 542 -33.28 -20.26 39.96
CA TYR A 542 -32.83 -21.64 39.80
C TYR A 542 -31.40 -21.76 39.26
N LEU A 543 -30.73 -20.64 38.96
CA LEU A 543 -29.33 -20.64 38.53
C LEU A 543 -28.40 -20.67 39.75
N SER A 544 -27.36 -21.50 39.67
CA SER A 544 -26.25 -21.49 40.64
C SER A 544 -25.21 -20.44 40.23
N PRO A 545 -24.49 -19.81 41.19
CA PRO A 545 -23.30 -18.99 40.89
C PRO A 545 -22.22 -19.70 40.09
N ALA A 546 -22.17 -21.03 40.14
CA ALA A 546 -21.26 -21.86 39.36
C ALA A 546 -21.88 -22.36 38.03
N SER A 547 -22.98 -21.77 37.56
CA SER A 547 -23.65 -22.21 36.34
C SER A 547 -22.75 -21.99 35.11
N PRO A 548 -22.56 -23.00 34.23
CA PRO A 548 -21.83 -22.83 32.96
C PRO A 548 -22.45 -21.81 32.02
N LEU A 549 -23.72 -21.44 32.25
CA LEU A 549 -24.42 -20.40 31.51
C LEU A 549 -23.86 -19.00 31.82
N LEU A 550 -23.34 -18.77 33.04
CA LEU A 550 -22.95 -17.45 33.55
C LEU A 550 -21.42 -17.35 33.59
N VAL A 551 -20.83 -16.68 32.59
CA VAL A 551 -19.38 -16.70 32.36
C VAL A 551 -18.65 -15.64 33.18
N ASN A 552 -19.17 -14.41 33.22
CA ASN A 552 -18.55 -13.31 33.94
C ASN A 552 -19.60 -12.23 34.25
N GLY A 553 -19.37 -11.46 35.32
CA GLY A 553 -20.06 -10.19 35.58
C GLY A 553 -21.46 -10.29 36.19
N TRP A 554 -21.88 -11.48 36.60
CA TRP A 554 -23.18 -11.71 37.24
C TRP A 554 -23.05 -11.77 38.76
N ASN A 555 -23.81 -10.92 39.45
CA ASN A 555 -24.00 -10.96 40.88
C ASN A 555 -25.35 -11.61 41.22
N PHE A 556 -25.43 -12.25 42.38
CA PHE A 556 -26.65 -12.91 42.86
C PHE A 556 -27.24 -12.15 44.03
N ASP A 557 -28.48 -11.67 43.87
CA ASP A 557 -29.22 -10.98 44.92
C ASP A 557 -30.68 -11.47 44.98
N GLY A 558 -31.03 -12.17 46.06
CA GLY A 558 -32.43 -12.53 46.36
C GLY A 558 -33.18 -13.34 45.30
N GLY A 559 -32.49 -14.14 44.48
CA GLY A 559 -33.09 -14.91 43.37
C GLY A 559 -33.19 -14.15 42.04
N THR A 560 -32.50 -13.02 41.92
CA THR A 560 -32.35 -12.21 40.71
C THR A 560 -30.88 -12.10 40.35
N LEU A 561 -30.55 -12.14 39.06
CA LEU A 561 -29.20 -11.91 38.55
C LEU A 561 -28.98 -10.43 38.32
N THR A 562 -27.92 -9.85 38.87
CA THR A 562 -27.64 -8.41 38.76
C THR A 562 -26.29 -8.14 38.13
N PHE A 563 -26.19 -7.10 37.31
CA PHE A 563 -24.91 -6.66 36.75
C PHE A 563 -24.92 -5.16 36.45
N THR A 564 -23.79 -4.51 36.65
CA THR A 564 -23.63 -3.04 36.59
C THR A 564 -22.74 -2.56 35.46
N GLU A 565 -21.76 -3.38 35.04
CA GLU A 565 -20.75 -3.00 34.04
C GLU A 565 -20.83 -3.88 32.80
N GLN A 566 -20.64 -5.20 32.95
CA GLN A 566 -20.66 -6.11 31.82
C GLN A 566 -20.95 -7.51 32.34
N ALA A 567 -21.82 -8.26 31.68
CA ALA A 567 -22.11 -9.65 32.02
C ALA A 567 -22.15 -10.53 30.77
N SER A 568 -21.66 -11.77 30.88
CA SER A 568 -21.52 -12.69 29.73
C SER A 568 -22.25 -14.00 29.97
N LEU A 569 -22.85 -14.52 28.90
CA LEU A 569 -23.52 -15.81 28.84
C LEU A 569 -22.81 -16.73 27.84
N ALA A 570 -22.65 -18.02 28.16
CA ALA A 570 -22.19 -19.02 27.20
C ALA A 570 -23.17 -20.20 27.11
N PHE A 571 -23.54 -20.58 25.89
CA PHE A 571 -24.46 -21.70 25.65
C PHE A 571 -24.25 -22.31 24.27
N TYR A 572 -24.77 -23.52 24.05
CA TYR A 572 -24.86 -24.12 22.71
C TYR A 572 -26.18 -24.86 22.53
N TYR A 573 -26.68 -24.93 21.30
CA TYR A 573 -27.90 -25.67 21.00
C TYR A 573 -27.61 -27.17 20.88
N GLN A 574 -28.31 -28.01 21.65
CA GLN A 574 -28.15 -29.48 21.56
C GLN A 574 -28.51 -30.03 20.17
N LYS A 575 -29.44 -29.36 19.47
CA LYS A 575 -29.78 -29.61 18.07
C LYS A 575 -29.89 -28.26 17.36
N THR A 576 -29.23 -28.12 16.20
CA THR A 576 -29.28 -26.89 15.41
C THR A 576 -30.73 -26.54 15.05
N PRO A 577 -31.22 -25.35 15.41
CA PRO A 577 -32.59 -24.93 15.13
C PRO A 577 -32.81 -24.62 13.64
N ASP A 578 -34.05 -24.81 13.16
CA ASP A 578 -34.42 -24.65 11.76
C ASP A 578 -34.60 -23.17 11.34
N THR A 579 -34.73 -22.27 12.30
CA THR A 579 -34.96 -20.83 12.11
C THR A 579 -33.97 -19.99 12.90
N ASP A 580 -33.84 -18.70 12.54
CA ASP A 580 -33.22 -17.70 13.42
C ASP A 580 -33.89 -17.76 14.81
N GLN A 581 -33.11 -17.47 15.85
CA GLN A 581 -33.55 -17.47 17.24
C GLN A 581 -33.39 -16.07 17.85
N THR A 582 -34.01 -15.86 19.01
CA THR A 582 -33.90 -14.65 19.83
C THR A 582 -33.61 -15.08 21.27
N LEU A 583 -32.47 -14.67 21.82
CA LEU A 583 -32.19 -14.74 23.25
C LEU A 583 -32.90 -13.58 23.95
N VAL A 584 -33.72 -13.87 24.95
CA VAL A 584 -34.55 -12.91 25.67
C VAL A 584 -34.16 -12.90 27.13
N ILE A 585 -33.75 -11.75 27.66
CA ILE A 585 -33.48 -11.57 29.10
C ILE A 585 -34.61 -10.73 29.69
N GLU A 586 -35.37 -11.31 30.62
CA GLU A 586 -36.49 -10.64 31.27
C GLU A 586 -35.99 -9.85 32.48
N LEU A 587 -36.33 -8.55 32.53
CA LEU A 587 -35.82 -7.59 33.51
C LEU A 587 -36.87 -7.28 34.59
N ASP A 588 -36.41 -7.03 35.82
CA ASP A 588 -37.26 -6.59 36.93
C ASP A 588 -37.61 -5.10 36.80
N THR A 589 -38.88 -4.81 36.51
CA THR A 589 -39.40 -3.46 36.30
C THR A 589 -39.48 -2.59 37.56
N LYS A 590 -39.32 -3.15 38.77
CA LYS A 590 -39.39 -2.38 40.03
C LYS A 590 -38.14 -1.53 40.32
N ALA A 591 -37.01 -1.82 39.67
CA ALA A 591 -35.77 -1.04 39.80
C ALA A 591 -35.51 -0.10 38.61
N ALA A 592 -36.27 -0.22 37.52
CA ALA A 592 -36.02 0.42 36.22
C ALA A 592 -36.89 1.67 35.97
N ILE A 593 -37.03 2.56 36.97
CA ILE A 593 -37.80 3.80 36.82
C ILE A 593 -36.83 4.99 36.88
N SER A 594 -36.28 5.40 35.73
CA SER A 594 -36.02 6.83 35.41
C SER A 594 -35.17 7.08 34.15
N ALA A 595 -34.50 6.10 33.54
CA ALA A 595 -33.68 6.33 32.34
C ALA A 595 -33.92 5.26 31.27
N SER A 596 -33.89 5.67 29.99
CA SER A 596 -33.77 4.75 28.85
C SER A 596 -32.54 3.88 29.06
N GLN A 597 -32.71 2.59 29.32
CA GLN A 597 -31.58 1.68 29.56
C GLN A 597 -31.19 1.04 28.21
N SER A 598 -29.98 1.27 27.74
CA SER A 598 -29.39 0.56 26.60
C SER A 598 -28.29 -0.36 27.08
N ALA A 599 -28.04 -1.42 26.32
CA ALA A 599 -26.91 -2.30 26.54
C ALA A 599 -26.21 -2.59 25.20
N LEU A 600 -24.89 -2.53 25.19
CA LEU A 600 -24.10 -3.03 24.07
C LEU A 600 -24.03 -4.55 24.19
N VAL A 601 -24.41 -5.25 23.12
CA VAL A 601 -24.42 -6.71 23.06
C VAL A 601 -23.46 -7.21 21.99
N ARG A 602 -22.48 -8.02 22.40
CA ARG A 602 -21.53 -8.68 21.51
C ARG A 602 -21.84 -10.17 21.43
N ILE A 603 -21.86 -10.71 20.22
CA ILE A 603 -22.18 -12.12 19.93
C ILE A 603 -20.99 -12.76 19.21
N ALA A 604 -20.51 -13.86 19.77
CA ALA A 604 -19.35 -14.59 19.28
C ALA A 604 -19.64 -16.09 19.17
N THR A 605 -18.92 -16.77 18.29
CA THR A 605 -18.68 -18.22 18.40
C THR A 605 -17.29 -18.48 18.98
N SER A 606 -16.99 -19.74 19.29
CA SER A 606 -15.63 -20.18 19.66
C SER A 606 -14.56 -19.92 18.58
N GLU A 607 -14.93 -19.53 17.35
CA GLU A 607 -14.00 -19.40 16.21
C GLU A 607 -13.94 -17.98 15.63
N ALA A 608 -14.99 -17.17 15.80
CA ALA A 608 -15.07 -15.82 15.23
C ALA A 608 -16.09 -14.91 15.95
N GLU A 609 -15.81 -13.61 15.96
CA GLU A 609 -16.82 -12.58 16.23
C GLU A 609 -17.84 -12.52 15.09
N LEU A 610 -19.12 -12.55 15.45
CA LEU A 610 -20.20 -12.60 14.46
C LEU A 610 -20.92 -11.26 14.34
N ALA A 611 -21.18 -10.60 15.47
CA ALA A 611 -21.93 -9.36 15.51
C ALA A 611 -21.70 -8.59 16.82
N THR A 612 -21.60 -7.26 16.73
CA THR A 612 -21.77 -6.34 17.85
C THR A 612 -22.97 -5.45 17.54
N GLN A 613 -23.91 -5.34 18.49
CA GLN A 613 -25.16 -4.59 18.32
C GLN A 613 -25.57 -3.91 19.63
N ARG A 614 -26.09 -2.69 19.55
CA ARG A 614 -26.67 -1.99 20.70
C ARG A 614 -28.15 -2.34 20.82
N VAL A 615 -28.62 -2.71 22.00
CA VAL A 615 -30.02 -3.07 22.28
C VAL A 615 -30.60 -2.05 23.25
N ILE A 616 -31.69 -1.39 22.85
CA ILE A 616 -32.34 -0.33 23.63
C ILE A 616 -33.60 -0.89 24.31
N CYS A 617 -33.72 -0.71 25.62
CA CYS A 617 -34.94 -0.97 26.38
C CYS A 617 -35.77 0.34 26.48
N SER A 618 -36.77 0.51 25.60
CA SER A 618 -37.71 1.65 25.65
C SER A 618 -39.19 1.21 25.52
N GLY A 619 -40.11 1.95 26.15
CA GLY A 619 -41.57 1.72 26.06
C GLY A 619 -42.11 0.53 26.87
N GLN A 620 -43.31 0.02 26.54
CA GLN A 620 -43.93 -1.17 27.19
C GLN A 620 -43.02 -2.43 27.13
N SER A 621 -41.96 -2.41 26.32
CA SER A 621 -40.90 -3.41 26.19
C SER A 621 -39.74 -3.27 27.19
N ALA A 622 -39.76 -2.28 28.11
CA ALA A 622 -38.72 -2.06 29.13
C ALA A 622 -38.52 -3.22 30.12
N SER A 623 -39.32 -4.29 30.00
CA SER A 623 -39.22 -5.53 30.77
C SER A 623 -38.38 -6.62 30.10
N LYS A 624 -37.88 -6.43 28.86
CA LYS A 624 -37.15 -7.50 28.12
C LYS A 624 -36.02 -6.96 27.23
N LEU A 625 -34.86 -7.60 27.29
CA LEU A 625 -33.74 -7.42 26.35
C LEU A 625 -33.79 -8.53 25.28
N ASN A 626 -34.00 -8.17 24.01
CA ASN A 626 -34.10 -9.13 22.91
C ASN A 626 -32.84 -9.11 22.04
N ILE A 627 -32.16 -10.25 21.95
CA ILE A 627 -30.87 -10.42 21.29
C ILE A 627 -31.05 -11.41 20.11
N PRO A 628 -31.11 -10.94 18.85
CA PRO A 628 -31.26 -11.82 17.69
C PRO A 628 -30.02 -12.68 17.45
N LEU A 629 -30.25 -13.96 17.13
CA LEU A 629 -29.25 -14.97 16.82
C LEU A 629 -29.56 -15.58 15.44
N LYS A 630 -28.70 -15.35 14.44
CA LYS A 630 -28.89 -15.91 13.09
C LYS A 630 -28.66 -17.41 13.06
N ARG A 631 -29.48 -18.16 12.33
CA ARG A 631 -29.36 -19.62 12.16
C ARG A 631 -27.95 -20.04 11.72
N GLY A 632 -27.32 -19.25 10.84
CA GLY A 632 -25.96 -19.50 10.37
C GLY A 632 -24.91 -19.57 11.49
N TRP A 633 -25.19 -18.97 12.65
CA TRP A 633 -24.32 -18.96 13.83
C TRP A 633 -24.51 -20.18 14.75
N LEU A 634 -25.60 -20.94 14.57
CA LEU A 634 -26.09 -21.93 15.55
C LEU A 634 -25.73 -23.38 15.16
N GLN A 635 -24.60 -23.59 14.48
CA GLN A 635 -24.20 -24.90 13.94
C GLN A 635 -23.61 -25.83 15.03
N ASN A 636 -23.82 -27.15 14.91
CA ASN A 636 -23.04 -28.24 15.53
C ASN A 636 -22.39 -27.99 16.91
N GLN A 637 -23.18 -27.85 17.98
CA GLN A 637 -22.67 -27.67 19.36
C GLN A 637 -21.64 -26.52 19.52
N THR A 638 -21.57 -25.59 18.56
CA THR A 638 -20.71 -24.42 18.67
C THR A 638 -21.17 -23.57 19.84
N VAL A 639 -20.24 -23.27 20.73
CA VAL A 639 -20.52 -22.41 21.90
C VAL A 639 -20.68 -20.97 21.41
N ILE A 640 -21.82 -20.39 21.78
CA ILE A 640 -22.18 -19.01 21.53
C ILE A 640 -21.95 -18.24 22.81
N SER A 641 -21.13 -17.20 22.73
CA SER A 641 -20.94 -16.24 23.82
C SER A 641 -21.74 -14.98 23.51
N VAL A 642 -22.54 -14.55 24.48
CA VAL A 642 -23.29 -13.29 24.43
C VAL A 642 -22.87 -12.42 25.60
N THR A 643 -22.25 -11.30 25.30
CA THR A 643 -21.74 -10.36 26.29
C THR A 643 -22.58 -9.09 26.25
N ILE A 644 -23.03 -8.63 27.41
CA ILE A 644 -24.01 -7.54 27.58
C ILE A 644 -23.38 -6.48 28.50
N GLU A 645 -23.29 -5.25 28.03
CA GLU A 645 -22.67 -4.14 28.75
C GLU A 645 -23.73 -3.03 28.97
N PRO A 646 -24.22 -2.84 30.21
CA PRO A 646 -25.15 -1.76 30.55
C PRO A 646 -24.57 -0.37 30.32
N GLU A 647 -25.33 0.50 29.66
CA GLU A 647 -24.96 1.90 29.50
C GLU A 647 -25.59 2.74 30.63
N GLY A 648 -24.96 2.71 31.80
CA GLY A 648 -25.25 3.63 32.91
C GLY A 648 -26.33 3.20 33.92
N ALA A 649 -26.74 1.93 33.92
CA ALA A 649 -27.71 1.41 34.89
C ALA A 649 -27.40 -0.03 35.34
N THR A 650 -27.86 -0.40 36.54
CA THR A 650 -27.83 -1.80 36.99
C THR A 650 -28.99 -2.56 36.37
N PHE A 651 -28.69 -3.68 35.69
CA PHE A 651 -29.71 -4.58 35.16
C PHE A 651 -30.02 -5.67 36.19
N HIS A 652 -31.31 -5.93 36.39
CA HIS A 652 -31.83 -6.99 37.25
C HIS A 652 -32.56 -8.02 36.38
N ALA A 653 -31.93 -9.14 36.06
CA ALA A 653 -32.48 -10.20 35.23
C ALA A 653 -33.21 -11.27 36.07
N ARG A 654 -34.48 -11.51 35.74
CA ARG A 654 -35.36 -12.52 36.36
C ARG A 654 -35.36 -13.85 35.63
N ALA A 655 -35.19 -13.84 34.30
CA ALA A 655 -35.18 -15.05 33.49
C ALA A 655 -34.41 -14.85 32.18
N ILE A 656 -33.89 -15.95 31.63
CA ILE A 656 -33.21 -16.02 30.34
C ILE A 656 -33.96 -17.04 29.47
N SER A 657 -34.43 -16.65 28.29
CA SER A 657 -35.20 -17.49 27.37
C SER A 657 -34.60 -17.54 25.96
N PHE A 658 -34.79 -18.66 25.26
CA PHE A 658 -34.33 -18.88 23.89
C PHE A 658 -35.55 -19.10 22.99
N ARG A 659 -35.94 -18.16 22.14
CA ARG A 659 -37.21 -18.19 21.39
C ARG A 659 -37.03 -18.18 19.87
N SER A 660 -38.02 -18.70 19.13
CA SER A 660 -38.07 -18.57 17.66
C SER A 660 -38.39 -17.13 17.21
N VAL A 661 -37.82 -16.70 16.09
CA VAL A 661 -38.07 -15.35 15.50
C VAL A 661 -39.54 -15.11 15.10
N LEU A 662 -40.34 -16.15 14.91
CA LEU A 662 -41.78 -16.00 14.61
C LEU A 662 -42.59 -15.36 15.76
N ASP A 663 -42.06 -15.33 16.98
CA ASP A 663 -42.76 -14.85 18.19
C ASP A 663 -42.32 -13.45 18.69
N SER A 664 -41.41 -12.74 18.02
CA SER A 664 -40.87 -11.46 18.52
C SER A 664 -40.94 -10.32 17.49
N ASN A 665 -41.69 -9.27 17.82
CA ASN A 665 -41.62 -7.95 17.18
C ASN A 665 -40.16 -7.43 17.22
N TYR A 666 -39.62 -7.05 16.05
CA TYR A 666 -38.21 -6.66 15.82
C TYR A 666 -37.71 -5.48 16.69
N PRO A 667 -36.42 -5.45 17.12
CA PRO A 667 -35.75 -4.24 17.58
C PRO A 667 -35.24 -3.38 16.42
N GLU A 668 -35.21 -2.05 16.61
CA GLU A 668 -34.69 -1.06 15.62
C GLU A 668 -33.18 -1.28 15.34
N LYS A 669 -32.78 -1.26 14.06
CA LYS A 669 -31.39 -1.43 13.62
C LYS A 669 -30.51 -0.23 14.03
N THR A 670 -29.25 -0.46 14.44
CA THR A 670 -28.23 0.59 14.57
C THR A 670 -28.15 1.41 13.27
N PRO A 671 -28.25 2.74 13.33
CA PRO A 671 -28.19 3.55 12.13
C PRO A 671 -26.77 3.53 11.53
N ALA A 672 -26.68 3.33 10.21
CA ALA A 672 -25.54 3.63 9.37
C ALA A 672 -25.07 5.08 9.53
N ILE A 673 -23.78 5.32 9.30
CA ILE A 673 -23.14 6.63 9.37
C ILE A 673 -23.71 7.62 8.34
N ALA A 674 -24.14 7.11 7.20
CA ALA A 674 -24.82 7.85 6.15
C ALA A 674 -25.58 6.86 5.26
N ASN A 675 -26.70 7.32 4.69
CA ASN A 675 -27.31 6.66 3.54
C ASN A 675 -26.71 7.25 2.26
N VAL A 676 -26.09 6.43 1.42
CA VAL A 676 -25.61 6.84 0.10
C VAL A 676 -26.62 6.38 -0.94
N LEU A 677 -27.30 7.33 -1.57
CA LEU A 677 -28.39 7.08 -2.52
C LEU A 677 -27.95 7.47 -3.93
N GLY A 678 -27.96 6.50 -4.84
CA GLY A 678 -27.61 6.73 -6.24
C GLY A 678 -27.66 5.44 -7.05
N PRO A 679 -27.53 5.52 -8.39
CA PRO A 679 -27.36 4.31 -9.20
C PRO A 679 -26.05 3.62 -8.80
N HIS A 680 -26.02 2.31 -8.66
CA HIS A 680 -24.75 1.60 -8.39
C HIS A 680 -24.62 0.24 -9.10
N ARG A 681 -25.70 -0.24 -9.74
CA ARG A 681 -25.75 -1.55 -10.41
C ARG A 681 -25.50 -1.50 -11.92
N ILE A 682 -25.05 -0.36 -12.43
CA ILE A 682 -24.80 -0.12 -13.86
C ILE A 682 -23.42 0.53 -14.05
N GLU A 683 -22.92 0.53 -15.28
CA GLU A 683 -21.58 1.05 -15.60
C GLU A 683 -21.63 2.48 -16.17
N THR A 684 -22.17 3.42 -15.39
CA THR A 684 -22.15 4.86 -15.74
C THR A 684 -21.24 5.63 -14.78
N GLY A 685 -20.74 6.80 -15.20
CA GLY A 685 -19.90 7.65 -14.34
C GLY A 685 -20.55 8.01 -13.00
N LEU A 686 -21.86 8.28 -13.00
CA LEU A 686 -22.63 8.51 -11.76
C LEU A 686 -22.69 7.26 -10.86
N ALA A 687 -22.74 6.07 -11.45
CA ALA A 687 -22.73 4.83 -10.69
C ALA A 687 -21.35 4.51 -10.11
N VAL A 688 -20.29 4.78 -10.85
CA VAL A 688 -18.92 4.74 -10.34
C VAL A 688 -18.75 5.71 -9.17
N MET A 689 -19.21 6.95 -9.31
CA MET A 689 -19.21 7.94 -8.22
C MET A 689 -19.93 7.40 -6.98
N THR A 690 -21.16 6.90 -7.12
CA THR A 690 -21.96 6.40 -5.98
C THR A 690 -21.24 5.24 -5.26
N ARG A 691 -20.67 4.29 -6.01
CA ARG A 691 -19.88 3.18 -5.46
C ARG A 691 -18.62 3.68 -4.73
N ASN A 692 -17.91 4.64 -5.33
CA ASN A 692 -16.69 5.21 -4.75
C ASN A 692 -16.99 5.97 -3.45
N VAL A 693 -18.08 6.74 -3.39
CA VAL A 693 -18.52 7.45 -2.17
C VAL A 693 -18.81 6.48 -1.03
N CYS A 694 -19.60 5.44 -1.29
CA CYS A 694 -19.89 4.43 -0.26
C CYS A 694 -18.61 3.70 0.20
N SER A 695 -17.74 3.31 -0.73
CA SER A 695 -16.47 2.66 -0.39
C SER A 695 -15.53 3.57 0.41
N ALA A 696 -15.44 4.85 0.03
CA ALA A 696 -14.61 5.85 0.69
C ALA A 696 -15.06 6.09 2.15
N LEU A 697 -16.36 6.32 2.36
CA LEU A 697 -16.94 6.47 3.69
C LEU A 697 -16.76 5.20 4.53
N GLY A 698 -16.94 4.01 3.95
CA GLY A 698 -16.74 2.75 4.65
C GLY A 698 -15.30 2.55 5.12
N LYS A 699 -14.31 2.88 4.27
CA LYS A 699 -12.89 2.84 4.63
C LYS A 699 -12.52 3.84 5.72
N ALA A 700 -13.05 5.07 5.64
CA ALA A 700 -12.82 6.09 6.65
C ALA A 700 -13.49 5.74 7.99
N HIS A 701 -14.69 5.17 7.94
CA HIS A 701 -15.41 4.69 9.12
C HIS A 701 -14.63 3.57 9.83
N ALA A 702 -14.17 2.55 9.09
CA ALA A 702 -13.38 1.45 9.64
C ALA A 702 -12.06 1.90 10.30
N ALA A 703 -11.51 3.05 9.90
CA ALA A 703 -10.28 3.60 10.45
C ALA A 703 -10.50 4.62 11.59
N SER A 704 -11.76 4.94 11.93
CA SER A 704 -12.09 6.02 12.88
C SER A 704 -12.72 5.47 14.15
N SER A 705 -12.06 5.68 15.30
CA SER A 705 -12.59 5.36 16.63
C SER A 705 -13.69 6.32 17.11
N LYS A 706 -13.98 7.40 16.36
CA LYS A 706 -14.93 8.47 16.78
C LYS A 706 -16.37 8.24 16.30
N VAL A 707 -16.69 7.09 15.72
CA VAL A 707 -17.99 6.81 15.07
C VAL A 707 -18.55 5.42 15.42
N GLU A 708 -18.16 4.88 16.57
CA GLU A 708 -18.54 3.53 17.04
C GLU A 708 -20.06 3.36 17.23
N ASP A 709 -20.80 4.45 17.44
CA ASP A 709 -22.27 4.45 17.55
C ASP A 709 -23.02 4.24 16.23
N TYR A 710 -22.32 4.30 15.09
CA TYR A 710 -22.93 4.20 13.76
C TYR A 710 -22.38 2.99 12.99
N ALA A 711 -23.26 2.29 12.28
CA ALA A 711 -22.86 1.25 11.34
C ALA A 711 -22.15 1.84 10.10
N PRO A 712 -21.44 1.03 9.30
CA PRO A 712 -20.90 1.46 8.00
C PRO A 712 -21.97 2.08 7.09
N PRO A 713 -21.60 2.91 6.09
CA PRO A 713 -22.56 3.59 5.24
C PRO A 713 -23.45 2.59 4.50
N SER A 714 -24.74 2.90 4.39
CA SER A 714 -25.66 2.09 3.62
C SER A 714 -25.66 2.53 2.15
N LEU A 715 -25.75 1.56 1.22
CA LEU A 715 -25.83 1.82 -0.21
C LEU A 715 -27.22 1.48 -0.71
N LEU A 716 -27.97 2.49 -1.16
CA LEU A 716 -29.34 2.35 -1.64
C LEU A 716 -29.39 2.61 -3.14
N ASN A 717 -29.97 1.67 -3.89
CA ASN A 717 -30.04 1.78 -5.35
C ASN A 717 -31.16 2.73 -5.75
N LEU A 718 -30.81 3.77 -6.52
CA LEU A 718 -31.76 4.57 -7.28
C LEU A 718 -31.59 4.23 -8.76
N ASN A 719 -32.58 3.58 -9.38
CA ASN A 719 -32.50 3.21 -10.79
C ASN A 719 -32.26 4.45 -11.66
N ASN A 720 -31.51 4.27 -12.76
CA ASN A 720 -30.98 5.38 -13.56
C ASN A 720 -31.83 5.76 -14.78
N SER A 721 -33.05 5.23 -14.92
CA SER A 721 -33.84 5.37 -16.15
C SER A 721 -35.08 6.24 -15.95
N GLU A 722 -35.42 6.96 -16.99
CA GLU A 722 -36.74 7.57 -17.26
C GLU A 722 -37.90 6.54 -17.33
N HIS A 723 -37.67 5.31 -16.88
CA HIS A 723 -38.63 4.21 -16.79
C HIS A 723 -38.78 3.81 -15.32
N LEU A 724 -39.83 4.33 -14.69
CA LEU A 724 -40.18 4.16 -13.28
C LEU A 724 -41.01 2.90 -12.99
N GLU A 725 -41.42 2.16 -14.00
CA GLU A 725 -42.41 1.09 -13.84
C GLU A 725 -41.91 -0.14 -13.04
N ASN A 726 -40.59 -0.26 -12.81
CA ASN A 726 -39.98 -1.41 -12.11
C ASN A 726 -39.04 -1.03 -10.95
N ALA A 727 -39.07 0.22 -10.45
CA ALA A 727 -38.28 0.60 -9.29
C ALA A 727 -38.86 -0.05 -8.02
N LYS A 728 -38.19 -1.06 -7.47
CA LYS A 728 -38.50 -1.52 -6.10
C LYS A 728 -38.02 -0.44 -5.13
N TYR A 729 -38.98 0.38 -4.67
CA TYR A 729 -38.82 1.37 -3.62
C TYR A 729 -38.14 0.77 -2.37
N PRO A 730 -37.31 1.53 -1.65
CA PRO A 730 -37.16 1.28 -0.22
C PRO A 730 -38.54 1.51 0.40
N SER A 731 -39.15 0.47 0.99
CA SER A 731 -40.40 0.63 1.71
C SER A 731 -40.26 1.74 2.77
N PRO A 732 -41.31 2.51 3.11
CA PRO A 732 -41.23 3.57 4.13
C PRO A 732 -40.66 3.10 5.49
N GLY A 733 -40.72 1.80 5.80
CA GLY A 733 -40.09 1.18 6.98
C GLY A 733 -38.66 0.66 6.81
N ALA A 734 -38.12 0.56 5.59
CA ALA A 734 -36.76 0.10 5.32
C ALA A 734 -35.68 1.17 5.59
N SER A 735 -36.12 2.40 5.91
CA SER A 735 -35.36 3.64 5.79
C SER A 735 -35.09 4.32 7.14
N LYS A 736 -35.20 3.69 8.30
CA LYS A 736 -34.69 4.30 9.56
C LYS A 736 -33.18 4.06 9.77
N THR A 737 -32.41 3.97 8.69
CA THR A 737 -31.01 3.54 8.76
C THR A 737 -30.00 4.66 8.99
N SER A 738 -30.31 5.95 8.87
CA SER A 738 -29.33 7.04 9.14
C SER A 738 -30.03 8.39 9.22
N ASP A 739 -29.55 9.29 10.07
CA ASP A 739 -29.91 10.70 10.18
C ASP A 739 -29.33 11.56 9.04
N VAL A 740 -28.30 11.09 8.34
CA VAL A 740 -27.70 11.77 7.17
C VAL A 740 -27.96 10.98 5.88
N SER A 741 -28.37 11.68 4.81
CA SER A 741 -28.55 11.12 3.46
C SER A 741 -27.74 11.90 2.44
N ILE A 742 -26.95 11.19 1.63
CA ILE A 742 -26.15 11.74 0.54
C ILE A 742 -26.75 11.26 -0.78
N PHE A 743 -27.36 12.17 -1.53
CA PHE A 743 -27.94 11.91 -2.84
C PHE A 743 -26.89 12.17 -3.93
N CYS A 744 -26.38 11.11 -4.54
CA CYS A 744 -25.43 11.21 -5.65
C CYS A 744 -26.18 11.54 -6.95
N GLY A 745 -25.95 12.75 -7.49
CA GLY A 745 -26.58 13.24 -8.71
C GLY A 745 -27.23 14.61 -8.50
N ASP A 746 -27.90 15.11 -9.54
CA ASP A 746 -28.54 16.43 -9.50
C ASP A 746 -29.83 16.48 -8.67
N VAL A 747 -30.22 17.69 -8.23
CA VAL A 747 -31.39 17.92 -7.36
C VAL A 747 -32.71 17.45 -7.97
N ARG A 748 -32.86 17.40 -9.31
CA ARG A 748 -34.11 16.95 -9.95
C ARG A 748 -34.35 15.46 -9.70
N ARG A 749 -33.30 14.69 -9.43
CA ARG A 749 -33.47 13.28 -9.05
C ARG A 749 -34.21 13.16 -7.72
N ILE A 750 -33.95 14.07 -6.79
CA ILE A 750 -34.69 14.15 -5.52
C ILE A 750 -36.15 14.54 -5.82
N SER A 751 -36.39 15.55 -6.64
CA SER A 751 -37.75 15.96 -7.04
C SER A 751 -38.55 14.81 -7.68
N ARG A 752 -37.94 14.03 -8.58
CA ARG A 752 -38.57 12.85 -9.19
C ARG A 752 -38.87 11.74 -8.18
N LEU A 753 -38.02 11.57 -7.16
CA LEU A 753 -38.29 10.62 -6.08
C LEU A 753 -39.47 11.06 -5.21
N ILE A 754 -39.61 12.37 -4.98
CA ILE A 754 -40.76 12.93 -4.26
C ILE A 754 -42.06 12.71 -5.06
N GLU A 755 -42.05 12.98 -6.37
CA GLU A 755 -43.21 12.78 -7.26
C GLU A 755 -43.71 11.33 -7.25
N THR A 756 -42.81 10.36 -7.09
CA THR A 756 -43.09 8.94 -7.26
C THR A 756 -43.26 8.17 -5.96
N GLY A 757 -42.66 8.64 -4.85
CA GLY A 757 -42.63 7.93 -3.56
C GLY A 757 -42.97 8.80 -2.35
N GLY A 758 -43.32 10.08 -2.55
CA GLY A 758 -43.61 11.04 -1.49
C GLY A 758 -42.35 11.52 -0.73
N THR A 759 -42.52 12.40 0.24
CA THR A 759 -41.40 13.04 0.99
C THR A 759 -40.91 12.22 2.19
N GLY A 760 -41.48 11.04 2.45
CA GLY A 760 -41.22 10.27 3.68
C GLY A 760 -39.75 9.88 3.89
N PHE A 761 -38.97 9.69 2.82
CA PHE A 761 -37.55 9.35 2.91
C PHE A 761 -36.65 10.55 3.26
N LEU A 762 -37.15 11.78 3.12
CA LEU A 762 -36.44 13.02 3.45
C LEU A 762 -36.63 13.46 4.90
N LYS A 763 -37.74 13.01 5.51
CA LYS A 763 -38.17 13.44 6.84
C LYS A 763 -37.16 13.00 7.91
N ASP A 764 -36.93 13.89 8.89
CA ASP A 764 -36.09 13.66 10.07
C ASP A 764 -34.63 13.31 9.70
N ARG A 765 -34.10 13.91 8.62
CA ARG A 765 -32.73 13.73 8.15
C ARG A 765 -32.09 15.01 7.65
N TYR A 766 -30.77 15.04 7.70
CA TYR A 766 -29.92 16.00 6.99
C TYR A 766 -29.64 15.49 5.57
N ASN A 767 -30.27 16.12 4.59
CA ASN A 767 -30.21 15.72 3.18
C ASN A 767 -29.15 16.54 2.43
N ILE A 768 -28.16 15.84 1.89
CA ILE A 768 -27.05 16.40 1.13
C ILE A 768 -27.23 16.06 -0.34
N CYS A 769 -27.30 17.06 -1.22
CA CYS A 769 -27.18 16.83 -2.65
C CYS A 769 -25.70 16.82 -3.03
N TYR A 770 -25.22 15.69 -3.57
CA TYR A 770 -23.87 15.59 -4.11
C TYR A 770 -23.92 15.72 -5.64
N GLY A 771 -23.92 16.98 -6.09
CA GLY A 771 -24.32 17.36 -7.44
C GLY A 771 -23.16 17.54 -8.41
N ALA A 772 -23.44 17.20 -9.67
CA ALA A 772 -22.56 17.43 -10.81
C ALA A 772 -23.06 18.63 -11.63
N TRP A 773 -22.13 19.47 -12.09
CA TRP A 773 -22.37 20.51 -13.07
C TRP A 773 -21.05 20.88 -13.77
N GLU A 774 -21.12 21.42 -14.97
CA GLU A 774 -19.94 21.57 -15.84
C GLU A 774 -19.69 23.02 -16.27
N LEU A 775 -20.58 23.97 -15.98
CA LEU A 775 -20.45 25.37 -16.41
C LEU A 775 -20.37 26.35 -15.22
N GLU A 776 -19.90 27.57 -15.47
CA GLU A 776 -19.61 28.59 -14.43
C GLU A 776 -20.83 29.05 -13.63
N ASN A 777 -22.03 28.91 -14.18
CA ASN A 777 -23.27 29.29 -13.51
C ASN A 777 -24.23 28.11 -13.46
N LEU A 778 -24.76 27.85 -12.27
CA LEU A 778 -25.73 26.80 -12.08
C LEU A 778 -27.09 27.23 -12.66
N PRO A 779 -27.80 26.39 -13.43
CA PRO A 779 -29.16 26.67 -13.89
C PRO A 779 -30.14 26.78 -12.73
N GLU A 780 -31.22 27.54 -12.91
CA GLU A 780 -32.21 27.77 -11.86
C GLU A 780 -32.87 26.48 -11.37
N TYR A 781 -33.18 25.57 -12.30
CA TYR A 781 -33.78 24.27 -11.98
C TYR A 781 -32.83 23.33 -11.21
N LEU A 782 -31.52 23.62 -11.17
CA LEU A 782 -30.55 22.89 -10.35
C LEU A 782 -30.25 23.59 -9.02
N ALA A 783 -30.77 24.81 -8.83
CA ALA A 783 -30.61 25.61 -7.62
C ALA A 783 -31.79 25.46 -6.64
N ASP A 784 -32.71 24.52 -6.87
CA ASP A 784 -33.81 24.27 -5.94
C ASP A 784 -33.29 23.59 -4.66
N THR A 785 -33.32 24.33 -3.56
CA THR A 785 -32.83 23.88 -2.24
C THR A 785 -33.96 23.44 -1.31
N ARG A 786 -35.21 23.32 -1.77
CA ARG A 786 -36.38 23.05 -0.92
C ARG A 786 -36.26 21.79 -0.06
N ASP A 787 -35.65 20.76 -0.62
CA ASP A 787 -35.61 19.41 -0.05
C ASP A 787 -34.21 19.00 0.46
N ILE A 788 -33.26 19.92 0.47
CA ILE A 788 -31.86 19.67 0.85
C ILE A 788 -31.34 20.72 1.83
N GLN A 789 -30.44 20.29 2.73
CA GLN A 789 -29.83 21.16 3.75
C GLN A 789 -28.40 21.55 3.38
N GLU A 790 -27.71 20.77 2.54
CA GLU A 790 -26.34 21.07 2.10
C GLU A 790 -26.12 20.60 0.66
N TYR A 791 -25.27 21.33 -0.07
CA TYR A 791 -24.84 20.96 -1.41
C TYR A 791 -23.34 20.67 -1.44
N TRP A 792 -22.97 19.50 -1.94
CA TRP A 792 -21.60 19.13 -2.25
C TRP A 792 -21.38 19.24 -3.75
N GLY A 793 -20.49 20.15 -4.18
CA GLY A 793 -20.00 20.20 -5.55
C GLY A 793 -18.80 19.28 -5.72
N LEU A 794 -18.72 18.55 -6.83
CA LEU A 794 -17.63 17.60 -7.11
C LEU A 794 -16.24 18.25 -7.22
N SER A 795 -16.19 19.57 -7.30
CA SER A 795 -14.99 20.39 -7.36
C SER A 795 -15.27 21.78 -6.80
N GLN A 796 -14.21 22.56 -6.60
CA GLN A 796 -14.32 23.97 -6.26
C GLN A 796 -15.08 24.75 -7.34
N PHE A 797 -14.86 24.43 -8.61
CA PHE A 797 -15.57 25.04 -9.74
C PHE A 797 -17.10 24.91 -9.63
N ILE A 798 -17.59 23.71 -9.31
CA ILE A 798 -19.03 23.47 -9.11
C ILE A 798 -19.52 24.18 -7.86
N ALA A 799 -18.76 24.10 -6.76
CA ALA A 799 -19.13 24.76 -5.51
C ALA A 799 -19.29 26.27 -5.69
N ASP A 800 -18.42 26.90 -6.48
CA ASP A 800 -18.51 28.33 -6.79
C ASP A 800 -19.69 28.66 -7.69
N ALA A 801 -20.02 27.80 -8.67
CA ALA A 801 -21.22 27.94 -9.48
C ALA A 801 -22.51 27.86 -8.63
N ALA A 802 -22.54 26.95 -7.65
CA ALA A 802 -23.68 26.77 -6.74
C ALA A 802 -23.82 27.90 -5.71
N ARG A 803 -22.72 28.38 -5.11
CA ARG A 803 -22.72 29.49 -4.14
C ARG A 803 -23.32 30.79 -4.67
N LYS A 804 -23.26 31.01 -5.98
CA LYS A 804 -23.88 32.19 -6.62
C LYS A 804 -25.40 32.20 -6.52
N LYS A 805 -26.05 31.04 -6.29
CA LYS A 805 -27.50 30.89 -6.34
C LYS A 805 -28.12 30.22 -5.12
N MET A 806 -27.36 29.42 -4.38
CA MET A 806 -27.87 28.65 -3.25
C MET A 806 -27.64 29.39 -1.94
N ASN A 807 -28.68 29.45 -1.10
CA ASN A 807 -28.64 30.05 0.24
C ASN A 807 -28.41 29.02 1.36
N ILE A 808 -27.95 27.81 1.01
CA ILE A 808 -27.60 26.73 1.94
C ILE A 808 -26.08 26.55 1.97
N PRO A 809 -25.50 25.86 2.96
CA PRO A 809 -24.09 25.48 2.94
C PRO A 809 -23.69 24.77 1.64
N VAL A 810 -22.62 25.27 1.00
CA VAL A 810 -22.04 24.67 -0.22
C VAL A 810 -20.56 24.31 0.03
N LYS A 811 -20.23 23.03 -0.13
CA LYS A 811 -18.87 22.50 0.05
C LYS A 811 -18.29 22.00 -1.28
N ALA A 812 -17.01 22.25 -1.49
CA ALA A 812 -16.23 21.54 -2.51
C ALA A 812 -15.84 20.18 -1.91
N MET A 813 -16.42 19.11 -2.43
CA MET A 813 -16.17 17.74 -1.98
C MET A 813 -15.77 16.92 -3.21
N PRO A 814 -14.47 16.61 -3.40
CA PRO A 814 -14.03 15.91 -4.60
C PRO A 814 -14.55 14.48 -4.67
N ILE A 815 -14.72 13.93 -5.87
CA ILE A 815 -15.09 12.51 -6.02
C ILE A 815 -13.95 11.65 -5.49
N PRO A 816 -14.22 10.59 -4.69
CA PRO A 816 -13.18 9.65 -4.32
C PRO A 816 -12.68 8.89 -5.56
N VAL A 817 -11.37 8.95 -5.81
CA VAL A 817 -10.73 8.27 -6.93
C VAL A 817 -10.29 6.88 -6.47
N SER A 818 -10.85 5.85 -7.10
CA SER A 818 -10.58 4.46 -6.78
C SER A 818 -9.71 3.80 -7.84
N ILE A 819 -8.40 3.72 -7.60
CA ILE A 819 -7.50 2.98 -8.48
C ILE A 819 -7.66 1.48 -8.27
N HIS A 820 -7.90 0.76 -9.36
CA HIS A 820 -8.18 -0.67 -9.36
C HIS A 820 -7.08 -1.42 -10.10
N TYR A 821 -6.48 -2.41 -9.45
CA TYR A 821 -5.47 -3.23 -10.11
C TYR A 821 -6.11 -4.57 -10.47
N PRO A 822 -6.18 -4.92 -11.77
CA PRO A 822 -6.82 -6.15 -12.21
C PRO A 822 -5.99 -7.35 -11.75
N SER A 823 -6.66 -8.46 -11.48
CA SER A 823 -6.01 -9.72 -11.05
C SER A 823 -5.18 -10.37 -12.17
N LYS A 824 -5.45 -10.01 -13.42
CA LYS A 824 -4.74 -10.46 -14.63
C LYS A 824 -4.49 -9.28 -15.57
N LEU A 825 -3.27 -9.18 -16.09
CA LEU A 825 -2.89 -8.14 -17.05
C LEU A 825 -3.16 -8.57 -18.51
N VAL A 826 -3.80 -7.65 -19.22
CA VAL A 826 -4.09 -7.54 -20.66
C VAL A 826 -2.90 -7.30 -21.61
N PRO A 827 -2.53 -8.10 -22.64
CA PRO A 827 -1.66 -7.58 -23.70
C PRO A 827 -2.32 -6.44 -24.50
N ARG A 828 -1.51 -5.66 -25.22
CA ARG A 828 -1.96 -4.49 -26.01
C ARG A 828 -2.93 -4.86 -27.13
N GLU A 829 -2.62 -5.97 -27.77
CA GLU A 829 -3.36 -6.56 -28.87
C GLU A 829 -4.83 -6.85 -28.52
N TYR A 830 -5.15 -7.16 -27.26
CA TYR A 830 -6.53 -7.36 -26.81
C TYR A 830 -7.43 -6.15 -27.10
N PHE A 831 -6.85 -4.95 -27.11
CA PHE A 831 -7.54 -3.70 -27.43
C PHE A 831 -7.30 -3.23 -28.88
N GLY A 832 -6.70 -4.05 -29.74
CA GLY A 832 -6.34 -3.65 -31.11
C GLY A 832 -5.30 -2.53 -31.18
N ILE A 833 -4.59 -2.26 -30.08
CA ILE A 833 -3.58 -1.20 -30.00
C ILE A 833 -2.27 -1.76 -30.58
N PRO A 834 -1.67 -1.13 -31.62
CA PRO A 834 -0.46 -1.67 -32.24
C PRO A 834 0.74 -1.69 -31.28
N ASP A 835 1.50 -2.78 -31.33
CA ASP A 835 2.73 -2.95 -30.57
C ASP A 835 3.78 -1.89 -30.97
N ARG A 836 4.62 -1.50 -30.00
CA ARG A 836 5.71 -0.52 -30.17
C ARG A 836 5.26 0.90 -30.59
N THR A 837 3.98 1.23 -30.45
CA THR A 837 3.49 2.62 -30.58
C THR A 837 3.48 3.37 -29.25
N PHE A 838 3.67 4.69 -29.28
CA PHE A 838 3.33 5.56 -28.16
C PHE A 838 1.84 5.92 -28.25
N SER A 839 1.04 5.39 -27.33
CA SER A 839 -0.41 5.43 -27.43
C SER A 839 -1.04 6.49 -26.51
N PHE A 840 -1.85 7.38 -27.09
CA PHE A 840 -2.65 8.37 -26.36
C PHE A 840 -4.07 7.84 -26.16
N LEU A 841 -4.58 7.88 -24.93
CA LEU A 841 -5.95 7.46 -24.61
C LEU A 841 -6.87 8.66 -24.36
N PHE A 842 -8.05 8.65 -24.98
CA PHE A 842 -9.18 9.47 -24.57
C PHE A 842 -10.41 8.60 -24.32
N THR A 843 -10.98 8.71 -23.13
CA THR A 843 -12.20 8.00 -22.73
C THR A 843 -13.36 9.00 -22.62
N PHE A 844 -14.47 8.75 -23.30
CA PHE A 844 -15.67 9.60 -23.23
C PHE A 844 -16.98 8.81 -23.38
N SER A 845 -18.09 9.45 -23.05
CA SER A 845 -19.45 8.91 -23.28
C SER A 845 -20.17 9.84 -24.25
N VAL A 846 -20.74 9.26 -25.31
CA VAL A 846 -21.51 10.01 -26.32
C VAL A 846 -22.72 10.67 -25.66
N ASP A 847 -23.33 9.99 -24.69
CA ASP A 847 -24.51 10.46 -23.97
C ASP A 847 -24.22 11.58 -22.95
N SER A 848 -22.95 11.94 -22.73
CA SER A 848 -22.51 12.99 -21.80
C SER A 848 -22.15 14.32 -22.50
N THR A 849 -22.69 14.51 -23.71
CA THR A 849 -22.48 15.62 -24.66
C THR A 849 -21.13 15.57 -25.38
N LEU A 850 -21.15 15.11 -26.63
CA LEU A 850 -19.97 14.99 -27.49
C LEU A 850 -19.23 16.33 -27.65
N THR A 851 -19.97 17.42 -27.91
CA THR A 851 -19.39 18.76 -28.10
C THR A 851 -18.67 19.27 -26.86
N ARG A 852 -19.15 18.96 -25.65
CA ARG A 852 -18.48 19.36 -24.40
C ARG A 852 -17.19 18.56 -24.17
N LYS A 853 -17.21 17.26 -24.47
CA LYS A 853 -16.04 16.36 -24.35
C LYS A 853 -15.01 16.58 -25.46
N ASN A 854 -15.45 17.04 -26.62
CA ASN A 854 -14.67 17.51 -27.76
C ASN A 854 -13.61 16.51 -28.29
N PRO A 855 -14.01 15.27 -28.66
CA PRO A 855 -13.07 14.31 -29.25
C PRO A 855 -12.44 14.81 -30.57
N HIS A 856 -13.12 15.69 -31.30
CA HIS A 856 -12.59 16.35 -32.50
C HIS A 856 -11.30 17.13 -32.23
N ALA A 857 -11.23 17.87 -31.13
CA ALA A 857 -10.01 18.59 -30.76
C ALA A 857 -8.87 17.62 -30.44
N VAL A 858 -9.14 16.51 -29.77
CA VAL A 858 -8.14 15.48 -29.47
C VAL A 858 -7.54 14.93 -30.77
N TYR A 859 -8.38 14.56 -31.73
CA TYR A 859 -7.93 14.07 -33.03
C TYR A 859 -7.18 15.14 -33.84
N SER A 860 -7.68 16.37 -33.86
CA SER A 860 -7.04 17.50 -34.54
C SER A 860 -5.64 17.78 -33.99
N SER A 861 -5.48 17.78 -32.66
CA SER A 861 -4.17 17.93 -32.01
C SER A 861 -3.24 16.77 -32.31
N PHE A 862 -3.75 15.54 -32.39
CA PHE A 862 -2.94 14.37 -32.74
C PHE A 862 -2.41 14.46 -34.18
N ARG A 863 -3.25 14.84 -35.15
CA ARG A 863 -2.82 15.08 -36.54
C ARG A 863 -1.86 16.24 -36.67
N LYS A 864 -2.01 17.27 -35.84
CA LYS A 864 -1.05 18.39 -35.78
C LYS A 864 0.27 17.97 -35.11
N ALA A 865 0.23 17.01 -34.20
CA ALA A 865 1.39 16.51 -33.49
C ALA A 865 2.26 15.61 -34.38
N PHE A 866 1.66 14.76 -35.22
CA PHE A 866 2.32 13.68 -35.93
C PHE A 866 1.87 13.56 -37.40
N GLU A 867 2.81 13.31 -38.31
CA GLU A 867 2.55 13.10 -39.74
C GLU A 867 1.63 11.89 -39.96
N ASP A 868 0.75 11.96 -40.98
CA ASP A 868 -0.31 10.95 -41.22
C ASP A 868 0.21 9.52 -41.42
N ASN A 869 1.49 9.33 -41.76
CA ASN A 869 2.14 8.03 -41.93
C ASN A 869 3.05 7.62 -40.74
N ASP A 870 3.09 8.38 -39.64
CA ASP A 870 3.90 8.06 -38.47
C ASP A 870 3.33 6.85 -37.73
N LYS A 871 3.95 5.68 -37.98
CA LYS A 871 3.58 4.41 -37.35
C LYS A 871 4.11 4.24 -35.93
N SER A 872 4.81 5.22 -35.38
CA SER A 872 5.33 5.18 -34.01
C SER A 872 4.32 5.64 -32.96
N VAL A 873 3.14 6.10 -33.37
CA VAL A 873 2.09 6.64 -32.48
C VAL A 873 0.74 6.01 -32.75
N SER A 874 -0.11 5.97 -31.73
CA SER A 874 -1.52 5.58 -31.86
C SER A 874 -2.42 6.45 -30.99
N LEU A 875 -3.65 6.67 -31.45
CA LEU A 875 -4.68 7.40 -30.71
C LEU A 875 -5.87 6.48 -30.44
N ILE A 876 -6.16 6.26 -29.17
CA ILE A 876 -7.18 5.33 -28.72
C ILE A 876 -8.37 6.14 -28.21
N PHE A 877 -9.51 5.95 -28.86
CA PHE A 877 -10.78 6.45 -28.38
C PHE A 877 -11.55 5.31 -27.72
N LYS A 878 -11.73 5.38 -26.40
CA LYS A 878 -12.69 4.55 -25.69
C LYS A 878 -13.98 5.31 -25.54
N CYS A 879 -15.00 4.92 -26.30
CA CYS A 879 -16.33 5.51 -26.20
C CYS A 879 -17.33 4.54 -25.56
N MET A 880 -18.41 5.09 -25.01
CA MET A 880 -19.58 4.32 -24.63
C MET A 880 -20.84 5.03 -25.09
N LYS A 881 -21.83 4.22 -25.48
CA LYS A 881 -23.17 4.67 -25.86
C LYS A 881 -24.21 3.78 -25.17
N ARG A 882 -25.26 4.37 -24.60
CA ARG A 882 -26.36 3.58 -24.04
C ARG A 882 -27.25 3.02 -25.16
N PRO A 883 -27.61 1.72 -25.10
CA PRO A 883 -28.57 1.14 -26.04
C PRO A 883 -29.89 1.93 -26.03
N GLY A 884 -30.40 2.28 -27.22
CA GLY A 884 -31.69 2.98 -27.40
C GLY A 884 -31.66 4.51 -27.26
N GLN A 885 -30.53 5.13 -26.92
CA GLN A 885 -30.37 6.59 -26.99
C GLN A 885 -29.72 7.03 -28.31
N HIS A 886 -30.36 7.98 -28.99
CA HIS A 886 -29.96 8.44 -30.33
C HIS A 886 -29.78 9.97 -30.43
N ILE A 887 -29.77 10.68 -29.30
CA ILE A 887 -29.86 12.15 -29.25
C ILE A 887 -28.65 12.83 -29.93
N PHE A 888 -27.46 12.25 -29.83
CA PHE A 888 -26.21 12.75 -30.45
C PHE A 888 -25.68 11.83 -31.55
N GLN A 889 -26.56 11.05 -32.20
CA GLN A 889 -26.16 10.06 -33.19
C GLN A 889 -25.45 10.71 -34.38
N ARG A 890 -25.98 11.84 -34.86
CA ARG A 890 -25.46 12.52 -36.03
C ARG A 890 -24.04 13.04 -35.80
N GLU A 891 -23.81 13.73 -34.68
CA GLU A 891 -22.49 14.26 -34.32
C GLU A 891 -21.48 13.13 -34.12
N TYR A 892 -21.93 12.00 -33.56
CA TYR A 892 -21.10 10.81 -33.43
C TYR A 892 -20.76 10.19 -34.79
N ASP A 893 -21.72 10.07 -35.71
CA ASP A 893 -21.48 9.56 -37.07
C ASP A 893 -20.51 10.46 -37.86
N GLU A 894 -20.64 11.78 -37.70
CA GLU A 894 -19.72 12.78 -38.27
C GLU A 894 -18.30 12.59 -37.70
N PHE A 895 -18.15 12.38 -36.40
CA PHE A 895 -16.86 12.04 -35.78
C PHE A 895 -16.29 10.71 -36.26
N LEU A 896 -17.12 9.67 -36.41
CA LEU A 896 -16.69 8.38 -36.94
C LEU A 896 -16.16 8.50 -38.38
N ALA A 897 -16.86 9.26 -39.22
CA ALA A 897 -16.43 9.53 -40.59
C ALA A 897 -15.08 10.28 -40.64
N GLU A 898 -14.84 11.19 -39.70
CA GLU A 898 -13.60 11.97 -39.60
C GLU A 898 -12.37 11.09 -39.29
N ILE A 899 -12.51 10.10 -38.40
CA ILE A 899 -11.40 9.25 -37.95
C ILE A 899 -11.22 7.97 -38.80
N ALA A 900 -12.23 7.59 -39.60
CA ALA A 900 -12.28 6.27 -40.27
C ALA A 900 -11.09 5.98 -41.19
N ALA A 901 -10.46 7.00 -41.79
CA ALA A 901 -9.36 6.83 -42.72
C ALA A 901 -7.97 6.79 -42.05
N ASP A 902 -7.87 7.13 -40.76
CA ASP A 902 -6.58 7.19 -40.06
C ASP A 902 -6.24 5.85 -39.39
N SER A 903 -5.33 5.10 -40.02
CA SER A 903 -4.89 3.78 -39.52
C SER A 903 -4.20 3.79 -38.16
N ARG A 904 -3.84 4.98 -37.63
CA ARG A 904 -3.24 5.14 -36.30
C ARG A 904 -4.29 5.23 -35.19
N VAL A 905 -5.57 5.39 -35.55
CA VAL A 905 -6.68 5.56 -34.61
C VAL A 905 -7.33 4.21 -34.32
N VAL A 906 -7.49 3.90 -33.02
CA VAL A 906 -8.19 2.70 -32.55
C VAL A 906 -9.44 3.13 -31.80
N LEU A 907 -10.61 2.74 -32.32
CA LEU A 907 -11.89 3.00 -31.68
C LEU A 907 -12.36 1.76 -30.90
N LEU A 908 -12.53 1.94 -29.60
CA LEU A 908 -13.05 0.94 -28.67
C LEU A 908 -14.46 1.34 -28.23
N ASP A 909 -15.47 0.81 -28.90
CA ASP A 909 -16.88 0.98 -28.52
C ASP A 909 -17.33 -0.15 -27.58
N GLY A 910 -18.17 0.16 -26.60
CA GLY A 910 -18.78 -0.81 -25.70
C GLY A 910 -18.63 -0.51 -24.21
N ILE A 911 -19.28 -1.30 -23.37
CA ILE A 911 -19.22 -1.18 -21.91
C ILE A 911 -18.10 -2.07 -21.39
N TYR A 912 -17.12 -1.50 -20.71
CA TYR A 912 -16.01 -2.24 -20.11
C TYR A 912 -16.27 -2.46 -18.62
N ASN A 913 -15.95 -3.66 -18.13
CA ASN A 913 -15.92 -3.90 -16.69
C ASN A 913 -14.69 -3.20 -16.07
N LYS A 914 -14.58 -3.28 -14.74
CA LYS A 914 -13.52 -2.63 -13.98
C LYS A 914 -12.11 -3.14 -14.34
N ASP A 915 -11.97 -4.43 -14.63
CA ASP A 915 -10.69 -5.04 -15.01
C ASP A 915 -10.28 -4.60 -16.42
N ASP A 916 -11.19 -4.61 -17.38
CA ASP A 916 -10.92 -4.18 -18.76
C ASP A 916 -10.55 -2.70 -18.83
N LEU A 917 -11.27 -1.85 -18.10
CA LEU A 917 -10.96 -0.41 -18.06
C LEU A 917 -9.61 -0.14 -17.40
N ALA A 918 -9.29 -0.81 -16.29
CA ALA A 918 -7.99 -0.71 -15.64
C ALA A 918 -6.86 -1.20 -16.56
N ASN A 919 -7.07 -2.34 -17.23
CA ASN A 919 -6.13 -2.86 -18.22
C ASN A 919 -5.94 -1.90 -19.40
N LEU A 920 -6.98 -1.20 -19.83
CA LEU A 920 -6.88 -0.21 -20.89
C LEU A 920 -6.01 1.00 -20.47
N TYR A 921 -6.22 1.53 -19.26
CA TYR A 921 -5.34 2.58 -18.73
C TYR A 921 -3.89 2.10 -18.67
N LEU A 922 -3.67 0.88 -18.13
CA LEU A 922 -2.33 0.28 -18.04
C LEU A 922 -1.71 0.04 -19.42
N ALA A 923 -2.52 -0.32 -20.41
CA ALA A 923 -2.12 -0.56 -21.78
C ALA A 923 -1.75 0.71 -22.56
N CYS A 924 -2.13 1.89 -22.11
CA CYS A 924 -1.83 3.16 -22.77
C CYS A 924 -0.67 3.94 -22.11
N ASP A 925 0.00 4.82 -22.86
CA ASP A 925 1.20 5.55 -22.41
C ASP A 925 0.90 6.94 -21.87
N ALA A 926 -0.10 7.62 -22.45
CA ALA A 926 -0.54 8.94 -22.03
C ALA A 926 -2.06 9.07 -22.11
N PHE A 927 -2.63 10.01 -21.35
CA PHE A 927 -4.05 10.32 -21.40
C PHE A 927 -4.26 11.76 -21.90
N VAL A 928 -5.27 11.98 -22.73
CA VAL A 928 -5.59 13.31 -23.27
C VAL A 928 -7.08 13.60 -23.16
N SER A 929 -7.45 14.78 -22.69
CA SER A 929 -8.83 15.26 -22.61
C SER A 929 -8.91 16.76 -22.90
N LEU A 930 -9.25 17.10 -24.15
CA LEU A 930 -9.39 18.48 -24.61
C LEU A 930 -10.84 18.96 -24.50
N HIS A 931 -11.41 18.78 -23.30
CA HIS A 931 -12.78 19.14 -23.00
C HIS A 931 -12.98 20.67 -23.04
N ARG A 932 -14.21 21.09 -23.35
CA ARG A 932 -14.62 22.49 -23.26
C ARG A 932 -15.01 22.90 -21.84
N ALA A 933 -15.58 21.97 -21.08
CA ALA A 933 -15.87 22.14 -19.67
C ALA A 933 -16.06 20.78 -18.99
N GLU A 934 -15.63 20.63 -17.73
CA GLU A 934 -15.70 19.39 -16.97
C GLU A 934 -15.97 19.66 -15.48
N GLY A 935 -16.88 18.91 -14.87
CA GLY A 935 -17.24 19.12 -13.47
C GLY A 935 -16.17 18.68 -12.47
N PHE A 936 -15.46 17.59 -12.75
CA PHE A 936 -14.34 17.09 -11.94
C PHE A 936 -13.25 16.50 -12.84
N GLY A 937 -13.62 15.64 -13.79
CA GLY A 937 -12.65 14.99 -14.68
C GLY A 937 -12.15 13.66 -14.12
N LEU A 938 -13.09 12.80 -13.69
CA LEU A 938 -12.78 11.50 -13.09
C LEU A 938 -11.84 10.65 -13.93
N THR A 939 -11.99 10.63 -15.26
CA THR A 939 -11.12 9.84 -16.14
C THR A 939 -9.69 10.39 -16.22
N MET A 940 -9.51 11.70 -16.11
CA MET A 940 -8.18 12.31 -15.98
C MET A 940 -7.55 11.97 -14.63
N ALA A 941 -8.34 12.03 -13.55
CA ALA A 941 -7.88 11.68 -12.21
C ALA A 941 -7.50 10.19 -12.09
N GLU A 942 -8.29 9.29 -12.69
CA GLU A 942 -7.97 7.85 -12.78
C GLU A 942 -6.68 7.63 -13.55
N ALA A 943 -6.52 8.23 -14.73
CA ALA A 943 -5.29 8.12 -15.52
C ALA A 943 -4.06 8.59 -14.74
N MET A 944 -4.14 9.75 -14.08
CA MET A 944 -3.09 10.26 -13.20
C MET A 944 -2.79 9.26 -12.06
N GLY A 945 -3.82 8.69 -11.42
CA GLY A 945 -3.64 7.68 -10.37
C GLY A 945 -3.01 6.36 -10.85
N TYR A 946 -3.19 5.98 -12.11
CA TYR A 946 -2.43 4.89 -12.74
C TYR A 946 -0.99 5.28 -13.12
N GLY A 947 -0.58 6.53 -12.87
CA GLY A 947 0.73 7.05 -13.23
C GLY A 947 0.86 7.31 -14.73
N LYS A 948 -0.23 7.72 -15.38
CA LYS A 948 -0.20 8.15 -16.78
C LYS A 948 0.01 9.66 -16.83
N PRO A 949 0.95 10.17 -17.64
CA PRO A 949 1.05 11.58 -17.92
C PRO A 949 -0.23 12.04 -18.62
N THR A 950 -0.84 13.11 -18.13
CA THR A 950 -2.18 13.53 -18.54
C THR A 950 -2.15 14.94 -19.12
N ILE A 951 -2.68 15.07 -20.35
CA ILE A 951 -2.97 16.32 -21.03
C ILE A 951 -4.44 16.67 -20.79
N GLY A 952 -4.71 17.88 -20.29
CA GLY A 952 -6.07 18.36 -20.06
C GLY A 952 -6.19 19.85 -20.39
N THR A 953 -7.37 20.28 -20.83
CA THR A 953 -7.69 21.72 -20.91
C THR A 953 -7.47 22.38 -19.55
N GLY A 954 -6.80 23.53 -19.52
CA GLY A 954 -6.52 24.32 -18.32
C GLY A 954 -7.73 25.03 -17.73
N TYR A 955 -8.93 24.43 -17.79
CA TYR A 955 -10.20 25.08 -17.44
C TYR A 955 -11.12 24.12 -16.69
N SER A 956 -11.89 24.65 -15.73
CA SER A 956 -12.95 23.96 -14.96
C SER A 956 -12.45 23.02 -13.84
N GLY A 957 -13.24 22.01 -13.46
CA GLY A 957 -13.11 21.29 -12.19
C GLY A 957 -11.88 20.37 -12.07
N ASN A 958 -11.18 20.06 -13.17
CA ASN A 958 -9.94 19.30 -13.14
C ASN A 958 -8.78 20.05 -12.49
N LEU A 959 -8.85 21.39 -12.44
CA LEU A 959 -7.83 22.24 -11.82
C LEU A 959 -7.71 22.05 -10.30
N ASP A 960 -8.68 21.39 -9.67
CA ASP A 960 -8.58 21.00 -8.26
C ASP A 960 -7.42 20.03 -8.01
N PHE A 961 -7.04 19.21 -9.00
CA PHE A 961 -5.94 18.24 -8.90
C PHE A 961 -4.88 18.35 -10.00
N MET A 962 -5.14 19.08 -11.09
CA MET A 962 -4.18 19.30 -12.18
C MET A 962 -3.53 20.67 -12.06
N SER A 963 -2.20 20.69 -12.05
CA SER A 963 -1.36 21.88 -12.04
C SER A 963 -0.24 21.77 -13.09
N PRO A 964 0.44 22.88 -13.45
CA PRO A 964 1.59 22.83 -14.36
C PRO A 964 2.76 21.96 -13.87
N GLN A 965 2.79 21.62 -12.58
CA GLN A 965 3.83 20.76 -11.99
C GLN A 965 3.52 19.26 -12.15
N ASN A 966 2.24 18.89 -12.24
CA ASN A 966 1.81 17.49 -12.19
C ASN A 966 1.01 17.03 -13.42
N ALA A 967 0.73 17.93 -14.37
CA ALA A 967 0.00 17.65 -15.60
C ALA A 967 0.42 18.58 -16.75
N CYS A 968 -0.05 18.27 -17.96
CA CYS A 968 0.09 19.11 -19.14
C CYS A 968 -1.20 19.91 -19.36
N LEU A 969 -1.27 21.13 -18.82
CA LEU A 969 -2.44 22.01 -18.94
C LEU A 969 -2.40 22.80 -20.25
N VAL A 970 -3.39 22.59 -21.10
CA VAL A 970 -3.54 23.21 -22.41
C VAL A 970 -4.24 24.56 -22.27
N ASP A 971 -3.66 25.60 -22.88
CA ASP A 971 -4.26 26.94 -22.94
C ASP A 971 -5.59 26.93 -23.72
N TYR A 972 -6.43 27.92 -23.50
CA TYR A 972 -7.75 27.98 -24.11
C TYR A 972 -8.24 29.42 -24.31
N GLU A 973 -9.24 29.57 -25.16
CA GLU A 973 -10.04 30.80 -25.29
C GLU A 973 -11.45 30.56 -24.76
N LEU A 974 -12.07 31.54 -24.10
CA LEU A 974 -13.46 31.42 -23.66
C LEU A 974 -14.41 31.83 -24.78
N LEU A 975 -15.30 30.91 -25.16
CA LEU A 975 -16.34 31.16 -26.16
C LEU A 975 -17.73 31.20 -25.53
N GLU A 976 -18.59 32.07 -26.04
CA GLU A 976 -20.01 32.10 -25.69
C GLU A 976 -20.78 31.01 -26.44
N MET A 977 -21.61 30.28 -25.71
CA MET A 977 -22.47 29.23 -26.24
C MET A 977 -23.75 29.81 -26.84
N THR A 978 -24.22 29.28 -27.96
CA THR A 978 -25.46 29.73 -28.61
C THR A 978 -26.71 29.32 -27.83
N GLY A 979 -26.59 28.28 -27.02
CA GLY A 979 -27.62 27.75 -26.14
C GLY A 979 -28.06 26.34 -26.52
N ASN A 980 -27.83 25.86 -27.75
CA ASN A 980 -28.29 24.54 -28.17
C ASN A 980 -27.33 23.40 -27.79
N GLU A 981 -26.12 23.72 -27.35
CA GLU A 981 -25.02 22.78 -27.23
C GLU A 981 -24.99 22.04 -25.87
N TYR A 982 -25.50 22.68 -24.81
CA TYR A 982 -25.51 22.08 -23.46
C TYR A 982 -26.68 22.57 -22.62
N HIS A 983 -27.66 21.69 -22.39
CA HIS A 983 -28.82 21.92 -21.50
C HIS A 983 -29.55 23.26 -21.69
N HIS A 984 -29.64 23.75 -22.94
CA HIS A 984 -30.31 25.02 -23.26
C HIS A 984 -29.71 26.25 -22.54
N GLN A 985 -28.41 26.21 -22.19
CA GLN A 985 -27.73 27.26 -21.43
C GLN A 985 -26.90 28.18 -22.33
N LYS A 986 -27.10 29.50 -22.20
CA LYS A 986 -26.26 30.54 -22.82
C LYS A 986 -25.18 30.97 -21.83
N GLN A 987 -24.07 30.26 -21.81
CA GLN A 987 -22.94 30.52 -20.92
C GLN A 987 -21.62 30.48 -21.70
N ARG A 988 -20.49 30.46 -21.00
CA ARG A 988 -19.16 30.34 -21.62
C ARG A 988 -18.54 28.98 -21.30
N TRP A 989 -17.67 28.54 -22.18
CA TRP A 989 -16.82 27.37 -21.99
C TRP A 989 -15.49 27.58 -22.70
N ALA A 990 -14.51 26.72 -22.43
CA ALA A 990 -13.19 26.79 -23.04
C ALA A 990 -13.18 26.17 -24.45
N GLU A 991 -12.51 26.82 -25.40
CA GLU A 991 -12.05 26.22 -26.63
C GLU A 991 -10.54 25.96 -26.50
N PRO A 992 -10.10 24.69 -26.44
CA PRO A 992 -8.70 24.36 -26.18
C PRO A 992 -7.80 24.71 -27.37
N ASN A 993 -6.58 25.17 -27.08
CA ASN A 993 -5.57 25.47 -28.08
C ASN A 993 -4.97 24.18 -28.67
N ILE A 994 -5.33 23.89 -29.93
CA ILE A 994 -4.91 22.68 -30.64
C ILE A 994 -3.38 22.59 -30.80
N GLU A 995 -2.69 23.71 -31.05
CA GLU A 995 -1.23 23.75 -31.23
C GLU A 995 -0.50 23.44 -29.92
N HIS A 996 -0.98 23.99 -28.80
CA HIS A 996 -0.37 23.76 -27.50
C HIS A 996 -0.59 22.30 -27.05
N ALA A 997 -1.78 21.74 -27.27
CA ALA A 997 -2.02 20.31 -27.05
C ALA A 997 -1.10 19.44 -27.91
N ALA A 998 -0.93 19.76 -29.20
CA ALA A 998 -0.01 19.06 -30.09
C ALA A 998 1.45 19.15 -29.63
N HIS A 999 1.87 20.30 -29.08
CA HIS A 999 3.18 20.46 -28.46
C HIS A 999 3.36 19.51 -27.27
N PHE A 1000 2.39 19.41 -26.37
CA PHE A 1000 2.47 18.45 -25.26
C PHE A 1000 2.46 17.00 -25.71
N MET A 1001 1.69 16.64 -26.74
CA MET A 1001 1.72 15.29 -27.30
C MET A 1001 3.12 14.92 -27.80
N ARG A 1002 3.76 15.78 -28.59
CA ARG A 1002 5.16 15.57 -29.02
C ARG A 1002 6.11 15.48 -27.83
N LYS A 1003 6.01 16.42 -26.90
CA LYS A 1003 6.88 16.46 -25.71
C LYS A 1003 6.77 15.21 -24.85
N LEU A 1004 5.55 14.70 -24.62
CA LEU A 1004 5.37 13.46 -23.85
C LEU A 1004 5.93 12.24 -24.56
N LYS A 1005 5.85 12.18 -25.90
CA LYS A 1005 6.44 11.10 -26.69
C LYS A 1005 7.97 11.16 -26.64
N ASP A 1006 8.53 12.33 -26.91
CA ASP A 1006 9.95 12.50 -27.22
C ASP A 1006 10.82 12.74 -25.96
N ASP A 1007 10.28 13.34 -24.89
CA ASP A 1007 11.01 13.61 -23.63
C ASP A 1007 10.57 12.67 -22.50
N GLY A 1008 11.33 11.58 -22.34
CA GLY A 1008 11.05 10.57 -21.30
C GLY A 1008 11.18 11.08 -19.87
N VAL A 1009 12.10 12.01 -19.60
CA VAL A 1009 12.31 12.57 -18.25
C VAL A 1009 11.13 13.45 -17.86
N PHE A 1010 10.71 14.33 -18.75
CA PHE A 1010 9.51 15.15 -18.55
C PHE A 1010 8.28 14.27 -18.35
N ARG A 1011 8.10 13.27 -19.21
CA ARG A 1011 6.99 12.31 -19.13
C ARG A 1011 6.91 11.64 -17.76
N GLU A 1012 8.01 11.05 -17.30
CA GLU A 1012 8.05 10.35 -16.00
C GLU A 1012 7.85 11.29 -14.82
N ARG A 1013 8.41 12.50 -14.87
CA ARG A 1013 8.23 13.50 -13.83
C ARG A 1013 6.76 13.88 -13.67
N VAL A 1014 6.08 14.22 -14.78
CA VAL A 1014 4.67 14.61 -14.78
C VAL A 1014 3.79 13.44 -14.31
N ALA A 1015 4.02 12.24 -14.83
CA ALA A 1015 3.29 11.03 -14.44
C ALA A 1015 3.41 10.73 -12.94
N ARG A 1016 4.61 10.84 -12.38
CA ARG A 1016 4.88 10.59 -10.95
C ARG A 1016 4.20 11.63 -10.07
N ALA A 1017 4.34 12.91 -10.41
CA ALA A 1017 3.72 14.00 -9.67
C ALA A 1017 2.18 13.89 -9.70
N GLY A 1018 1.59 13.60 -10.86
CA GLY A 1018 0.14 13.42 -10.99
C GLY A 1018 -0.38 12.26 -10.15
N LYS A 1019 0.32 11.11 -10.16
CA LYS A 1019 -0.03 9.97 -9.30
C LYS A 1019 0.02 10.32 -7.83
N GLN A 1020 1.06 11.02 -7.40
CA GLN A 1020 1.25 11.40 -6.00
C GLN A 1020 0.09 12.29 -5.51
N THR A 1021 -0.31 13.30 -6.29
CA THR A 1021 -1.46 14.17 -5.96
C THR A 1021 -2.74 13.36 -5.76
N ILE A 1022 -3.10 12.51 -6.73
CA ILE A 1022 -4.34 11.71 -6.66
C ILE A 1022 -4.35 10.79 -5.44
N VAL A 1023 -3.22 10.14 -5.18
CA VAL A 1023 -3.07 9.22 -4.06
C VAL A 1023 -3.20 9.91 -2.71
N ALA A 1024 -2.47 11.02 -2.53
CA ALA A 1024 -2.37 11.70 -1.25
C ALA A 1024 -3.68 12.44 -0.89
N GLU A 1025 -4.36 13.00 -1.89
CA GLU A 1025 -5.41 13.98 -1.65
C GLU A 1025 -6.80 13.56 -2.13
N PHE A 1026 -6.88 12.73 -3.17
CA PHE A 1026 -8.13 12.38 -3.86
C PHE A 1026 -8.49 10.90 -3.78
N SER A 1027 -7.67 10.08 -3.10
CA SER A 1027 -7.92 8.66 -2.93
C SER A 1027 -9.19 8.39 -2.13
N ASN A 1028 -9.75 7.18 -2.26
CA ASN A 1028 -10.88 6.73 -1.46
C ASN A 1028 -10.74 7.04 0.03
N PHE A 1029 -9.55 6.86 0.61
CA PHE A 1029 -9.34 7.12 2.02
C PHE A 1029 -9.29 8.62 2.33
N ALA A 1030 -8.50 9.39 1.59
CA ALA A 1030 -8.33 10.83 1.80
C ALA A 1030 -9.67 11.57 1.68
N THR A 1031 -10.42 11.32 0.61
CA THR A 1031 -11.74 11.90 0.40
C THR A 1031 -12.77 11.37 1.40
N GLY A 1032 -12.74 10.07 1.71
CA GLY A 1032 -13.62 9.47 2.71
C GLY A 1032 -13.48 10.11 4.09
N LYS A 1033 -12.24 10.43 4.50
CA LYS A 1033 -11.96 11.16 5.75
C LYS A 1033 -12.55 12.57 5.73
N ARG A 1034 -12.44 13.29 4.61
CA ARG A 1034 -13.06 14.64 4.46
C ARG A 1034 -14.58 14.57 4.59
N MET A 1035 -15.21 13.60 3.94
CA MET A 1035 -16.66 13.37 4.04
C MET A 1035 -17.09 13.00 5.46
N LEU A 1036 -16.38 12.07 6.11
CA LEU A 1036 -16.68 11.63 7.46
C LEU A 1036 -16.57 12.77 8.48
N ASN A 1037 -15.51 13.57 8.39
CA ASN A 1037 -15.34 14.75 9.24
C ASN A 1037 -16.51 15.72 9.07
N ARG A 1038 -16.94 15.98 7.82
CA ARG A 1038 -18.09 16.87 7.57
C ARG A 1038 -19.39 16.32 8.16
N ILE A 1039 -19.63 15.02 8.06
CA ILE A 1039 -20.81 14.37 8.67
C ILE A 1039 -20.80 14.55 10.20
N GLN A 1040 -19.63 14.43 10.83
CA GLN A 1040 -19.50 14.67 12.27
C GLN A 1040 -19.76 16.14 12.64
N GLU A 1041 -19.24 17.09 11.87
CA GLU A 1041 -19.52 18.51 12.05
C GLU A 1041 -21.03 18.82 11.92
N ILE A 1042 -21.70 18.21 10.95
CA ILE A 1042 -23.15 18.37 10.75
C ILE A 1042 -23.91 17.92 12.00
N ARG A 1043 -23.58 16.76 12.57
CA ARG A 1043 -24.22 16.26 13.80
C ARG A 1043 -23.95 17.12 15.02
N GLN A 1044 -22.81 17.80 15.08
CA GLN A 1044 -22.52 18.76 16.14
C GLN A 1044 -23.33 20.06 15.97
N GLN A 1045 -23.59 20.47 14.72
CA GLN A 1045 -24.33 21.69 14.39
C GLN A 1045 -25.85 21.51 14.42
N PHE A 1046 -26.33 20.31 14.13
CA PHE A 1046 -27.74 19.95 13.99
C PHE A 1046 -28.01 18.61 14.73
N PRO A 1047 -28.05 18.63 16.08
CA PRO A 1047 -28.21 17.43 16.90
C PRO A 1047 -29.60 16.80 16.83
#